data_AF-A0A849S7E2-F1
#
_entry.id   AF-A0A849S7E2-F1
#
_cell.length_a   1.000
_cell.length_b   1.000
_cell.length_c   1.000
_cell.angle_alpha   90.00
_cell.angle_beta   90.00
_cell.angle_gamma   90.00
#
_symmetry.space_group_name_H-M   'P 1'
#
loop_
_entity.id
_entity.type
_entity.pdbx_description
1 polymer ?
#
loop_
_entity_poly.entity_id
_entity_poly.type
_entity_poly.pdbx_seq_one_letter_code
_entity_poly.pdbx_strand_id
1 'polypeptide(L)'
;MNPKALHHVAGRLSLRAPQRESLEALATAIAATPDMLHPKRDVPMLLATLQQQFPKLSDFERDFPSLCFALATGVGKTRLMGAFVSYLHLAHGINNFFVLAPNLTIYNKLIADFTPNTPKYVFKGIAEFAVNSPKIITGDDYEVKGRAFDTFTSVSINIFNISKINSEVRGGKSPRIKRLSEYLGDSYFNYLAQLPDLVLLMDESHRYRADAGVRALNELNPLLGLELTATPFTESGKGSVPFKNVVVDYPLARAMDDGFVKEPAVVTQRNFDASQHTKEEIELIKLQDGIRLHEATKVELLTYAHENDVAVVKPFMLVIARDTTHAAQLLTLMESAAFFAGRYQGKIIQVDSSKSGAAEEEMISRLLAVESHNEPTEVVIHVNMLKEGWDVTNLYTIVPLRAANARTLIEQSIGRGLRLPYGKRTGVTAVDRLNIVAHDRFQEIVDEANNPDNPLRLKQVILDAPSENEKSESVSVSSNLDGLVGGKTDGLVYTALNPPRPVGEGRGEGTFSFNSTAETTAAQYAIAEFNKLQHSPKTVATSKALLNADVQKLVVLAVTEQLSMGQQSLLPEVQPIDVADIVAKAAALMVNQTIDMPRVMVVPKGQVSYGYKPFTLNLEGLNLQPSERDIIIQSLQTNEQEYMVAHAVLSEAKPENTIVHALIDYDDISYDDHADLIVELATQVVRHLKGYLSADEVNNVLANHRHTLAKTIHTQMAAHFWEQADTYEVEVRSGFTPLKTCAYTVAAGQAVNHYRDTLSDKGKIKQHLFGGFSKCLYPVQKFDSDTERRFAVILERDAQKWFKPAKGQFQIYYKDGAEHPEYVPDFVAETESYVVMVETKSQAEMADAKVQAKAYAAIKWCAYASDYLLKNGGKAWHYVLIPHDAVKENFQLGDYVRHFSNVNTPV
;
A
#
# COMPACT_ATOMS: atom_id res chain seq x y z
N MET A 1 -36.87 13.75 -16.42
CA MET A 1 -35.73 13.31 -15.58
C MET A 1 -36.01 13.68 -14.12
N ASN A 2 -35.65 12.85 -13.13
CA ASN A 2 -35.80 13.16 -11.70
C ASN A 2 -34.41 13.35 -11.05
N PRO A 3 -33.83 14.57 -11.11
CA PRO A 3 -32.45 14.80 -10.65
C PRO A 3 -32.29 14.67 -9.13
N LYS A 4 -33.37 14.85 -8.34
CA LYS A 4 -33.32 14.67 -6.88
C LYS A 4 -33.08 13.21 -6.51
N ALA A 5 -33.84 12.29 -7.10
CA ALA A 5 -33.65 10.86 -6.87
C ALA A 5 -32.28 10.37 -7.36
N LEU A 6 -31.83 10.85 -8.54
CA LEU A 6 -30.52 10.51 -9.09
C LEU A 6 -29.37 10.97 -8.17
N HIS A 7 -29.35 12.24 -7.76
CA HIS A 7 -28.33 12.75 -6.85
C HIS A 7 -28.39 12.09 -5.46
N HIS A 8 -29.58 11.74 -4.97
CA HIS A 8 -29.72 10.99 -3.71
C HIS A 8 -29.07 9.62 -3.81
N VAL A 9 -29.42 8.81 -4.82
CA VAL A 9 -28.84 7.46 -5.01
C VAL A 9 -27.33 7.54 -5.27
N ALA A 10 -26.88 8.46 -6.13
CA ALA A 10 -25.46 8.63 -6.45
C ALA A 10 -24.61 9.02 -5.23
N GLY A 11 -25.11 9.95 -4.40
CA GLY A 11 -24.45 10.39 -3.17
C GLY A 11 -24.51 9.35 -2.05
N ARG A 12 -25.67 8.72 -1.82
CA ARG A 12 -25.86 7.73 -0.73
C ARG A 12 -25.08 6.43 -0.93
N LEU A 13 -24.90 6.00 -2.18
CA LEU A 13 -24.11 4.80 -2.52
C LEU A 13 -22.64 5.11 -2.85
N SER A 14 -22.22 6.38 -2.75
CA SER A 14 -20.88 6.87 -3.10
C SER A 14 -20.40 6.38 -4.48
N LEU A 15 -21.24 6.56 -5.51
CA LEU A 15 -21.00 6.00 -6.83
C LEU A 15 -19.75 6.60 -7.49
N ARG A 16 -18.87 5.72 -7.98
CA ARG A 16 -17.69 6.09 -8.79
C ARG A 16 -18.13 6.66 -10.13
N ALA A 17 -17.28 7.46 -10.78
CA ALA A 17 -17.59 8.08 -12.08
C ALA A 17 -18.23 7.13 -13.12
N PRO A 18 -17.75 5.89 -13.35
CA PRO A 18 -18.34 4.98 -14.36
C PRO A 18 -19.74 4.47 -13.97
N GLN A 19 -19.98 4.31 -12.66
CA GLN A 19 -21.27 3.92 -12.10
C GLN A 19 -22.26 5.09 -12.18
N ARG A 20 -21.79 6.30 -11.92
CA ARG A 20 -22.56 7.54 -12.04
C ARG A 20 -22.95 7.82 -13.50
N GLU A 21 -22.00 7.75 -14.42
CA GLU A 21 -22.21 7.85 -15.88
C GLU A 21 -23.26 6.84 -16.37
N SER A 22 -23.20 5.60 -15.88
CA SER A 22 -24.20 4.57 -16.18
C SER A 22 -25.60 4.89 -15.63
N LEU A 23 -25.69 5.44 -14.41
CA LEU A 23 -26.96 5.85 -13.81
C LEU A 23 -27.57 7.08 -14.51
N GLU A 24 -26.72 8.03 -14.93
CA GLU A 24 -27.09 9.21 -15.70
C GLU A 24 -27.52 8.84 -17.13
N ALA A 25 -26.88 7.85 -17.76
CA ALA A 25 -27.32 7.28 -19.04
C ALA A 25 -28.69 6.59 -18.92
N LEU A 26 -28.93 5.75 -17.89
CA LEU A 26 -30.24 5.15 -17.65
C LEU A 26 -31.33 6.21 -17.42
N ALA A 27 -31.03 7.23 -16.62
CA ALA A 27 -31.95 8.33 -16.35
C ALA A 27 -32.23 9.20 -17.59
N THR A 28 -31.26 9.30 -18.51
CA THR A 28 -31.41 9.97 -19.81
C THR A 28 -32.27 9.16 -20.76
N ALA A 29 -32.05 7.84 -20.86
CA ALA A 29 -32.88 6.94 -21.67
C ALA A 29 -34.36 7.00 -21.24
N ILE A 30 -34.65 6.85 -19.95
CA ILE A 30 -36.03 6.94 -19.42
C ILE A 30 -36.61 8.35 -19.58
N ALA A 31 -35.79 9.40 -19.54
CA ALA A 31 -36.26 10.77 -19.77
C ALA A 31 -36.56 11.09 -21.24
N ALA A 32 -35.82 10.49 -22.18
CA ALA A 32 -36.07 10.58 -23.62
C ALA A 32 -37.26 9.72 -24.05
N THR A 33 -37.45 8.56 -23.42
CA THR A 33 -38.55 7.64 -23.73
C THR A 33 -39.26 7.13 -22.46
N PRO A 34 -40.20 7.91 -21.87
CA PRO A 34 -40.93 7.50 -20.67
C PRO A 34 -41.73 6.21 -20.83
N ASP A 35 -42.29 5.97 -22.02
CA ASP A 35 -43.09 4.79 -22.36
C ASP A 35 -42.30 3.46 -22.28
N MET A 36 -40.96 3.52 -22.18
CA MET A 36 -40.12 2.36 -21.85
C MET A 36 -40.57 1.66 -20.56
N LEU A 37 -41.04 2.43 -19.57
CA LEU A 37 -41.53 1.91 -18.29
C LEU A 37 -43.03 1.59 -18.29
N HIS A 38 -43.67 1.50 -19.46
CA HIS A 38 -45.10 1.22 -19.59
C HIS A 38 -45.36 -0.17 -20.19
N PRO A 39 -46.34 -0.95 -19.70
CA PRO A 39 -46.63 -2.29 -20.23
C PRO A 39 -46.97 -2.32 -21.72
N LYS A 40 -47.60 -1.24 -22.23
CA LYS A 40 -47.86 -1.04 -23.66
C LYS A 40 -46.82 -0.05 -24.20
N ARG A 41 -45.83 -0.55 -24.96
CA ARG A 41 -44.69 0.22 -25.48
C ARG A 41 -44.34 -0.20 -26.90
N ASP A 42 -44.04 0.76 -27.78
CA ASP A 42 -43.63 0.53 -29.17
C ASP A 42 -42.10 0.42 -29.23
N VAL A 43 -41.58 -0.81 -29.21
CA VAL A 43 -40.14 -1.09 -29.11
C VAL A 43 -39.34 -0.49 -30.30
N PRO A 44 -39.80 -0.56 -31.56
CA PRO A 44 -39.17 0.17 -32.67
C PRO A 44 -39.10 1.69 -32.48
N MET A 45 -40.18 2.33 -32.00
CA MET A 45 -40.20 3.79 -31.76
C MET A 45 -39.28 4.21 -30.60
N LEU A 46 -39.22 3.38 -29.55
CA LEU A 46 -38.26 3.55 -28.45
C LEU A 46 -36.81 3.49 -29.00
N LEU A 47 -36.49 2.48 -29.81
CA LEU A 47 -35.15 2.31 -30.39
C LEU A 47 -34.74 3.52 -31.25
N ALA A 48 -35.60 3.97 -32.16
CA ALA A 48 -35.33 5.10 -33.04
C ALA A 48 -35.11 6.43 -32.29
N THR A 49 -35.71 6.58 -31.10
CA THR A 49 -35.49 7.74 -30.22
C THR A 49 -34.15 7.65 -29.48
N LEU A 50 -33.81 6.47 -28.96
CA LEU A 50 -32.58 6.26 -28.18
C LEU A 50 -31.32 6.19 -29.06
N GLN A 51 -31.42 5.77 -30.32
CA GLN A 51 -30.34 5.87 -31.32
C GLN A 51 -29.79 7.30 -31.47
N GLN A 52 -30.62 8.32 -31.22
CA GLN A 52 -30.20 9.74 -31.25
C GLN A 52 -29.43 10.17 -30.00
N GLN A 53 -29.54 9.42 -28.89
CA GLN A 53 -28.87 9.68 -27.62
C GLN A 53 -27.60 8.84 -27.45
N PHE A 54 -27.58 7.63 -28.01
CA PHE A 54 -26.52 6.63 -27.80
C PHE A 54 -25.97 6.11 -29.14
N PRO A 55 -24.87 6.67 -29.67
CA PRO A 55 -24.36 6.32 -31.01
C PRO A 55 -23.89 4.86 -31.20
N LYS A 56 -23.74 4.09 -30.12
CA LYS A 56 -23.41 2.64 -30.15
C LYS A 56 -24.64 1.74 -30.04
N LEU A 57 -25.82 2.31 -29.73
CA LEU A 57 -27.10 1.61 -29.80
C LEU A 57 -27.57 1.61 -31.25
N SER A 58 -27.80 0.42 -31.80
CA SER A 58 -28.35 0.20 -33.15
C SER A 58 -29.50 -0.80 -33.18
N ASP A 59 -29.56 -1.72 -32.21
CA ASP A 59 -30.60 -2.75 -32.03
C ASP A 59 -30.66 -3.11 -30.53
N PHE A 60 -31.80 -3.54 -29.99
CA PHE A 60 -31.89 -4.02 -28.60
C PHE A 60 -31.50 -5.50 -28.45
N GLU A 61 -31.46 -6.26 -29.55
CA GLU A 61 -31.16 -7.70 -29.60
C GLU A 61 -32.12 -8.56 -28.74
N ARG A 62 -33.30 -8.04 -28.47
CA ARG A 62 -34.39 -8.57 -27.63
C ARG A 62 -35.74 -8.05 -28.14
N ASP A 63 -36.81 -8.77 -27.81
CA ASP A 63 -38.19 -8.36 -28.17
C ASP A 63 -38.73 -7.23 -27.26
N PHE A 64 -37.92 -6.80 -26.29
CA PHE A 64 -38.17 -5.73 -25.32
C PHE A 64 -36.95 -4.78 -25.25
N PRO A 65 -37.09 -3.54 -24.75
CA PRO A 65 -35.96 -2.62 -24.62
C PRO A 65 -34.87 -3.20 -23.70
N SER A 66 -33.66 -3.43 -24.21
CA SER A 66 -32.52 -3.94 -23.43
C SER A 66 -31.31 -3.03 -23.63
N LEU A 67 -30.79 -2.46 -22.56
CA LEU A 67 -29.68 -1.48 -22.58
C LEU A 67 -28.43 -2.11 -21.97
N CYS A 68 -27.31 -2.11 -22.70
CA CYS A 68 -26.04 -2.66 -22.25
C CYS A 68 -25.06 -1.58 -21.76
N PHE A 69 -24.57 -1.79 -20.55
CA PHE A 69 -23.53 -1.03 -19.88
C PHE A 69 -22.24 -1.86 -19.91
N ALA A 70 -21.43 -1.61 -20.95
CA ALA A 70 -20.11 -2.21 -21.08
C ALA A 70 -19.16 -1.54 -20.10
N LEU A 71 -18.76 -2.28 -19.07
CA LEU A 71 -18.07 -1.77 -17.89
C LEU A 71 -16.90 -2.67 -17.53
N ALA A 72 -15.68 -2.13 -17.58
CA ALA A 72 -14.45 -2.82 -17.24
C ALA A 72 -14.54 -3.57 -15.89
N THR A 73 -13.90 -4.73 -15.83
CA THR A 73 -13.78 -5.52 -14.60
C THR A 73 -13.10 -4.71 -13.50
N GLY A 74 -13.67 -4.73 -12.30
CA GLY A 74 -13.21 -3.94 -11.15
C GLY A 74 -14.01 -2.66 -10.88
N VAL A 75 -14.69 -2.05 -11.86
CA VAL A 75 -15.43 -0.78 -11.64
C VAL A 75 -16.74 -0.91 -10.84
N GLY A 76 -17.08 -2.10 -10.37
CA GLY A 76 -18.17 -2.33 -9.42
C GLY A 76 -19.57 -2.56 -10.01
N LYS A 77 -19.68 -3.31 -11.12
CA LYS A 77 -20.97 -3.67 -11.78
C LYS A 77 -22.10 -4.04 -10.80
N THR A 78 -21.84 -4.88 -9.80
CA THR A 78 -22.86 -5.30 -8.82
C THR A 78 -23.39 -4.15 -7.94
N ARG A 79 -22.56 -3.13 -7.63
CA ARG A 79 -22.99 -1.92 -6.92
C ARG A 79 -23.90 -1.05 -7.80
N LEU A 80 -23.62 -0.99 -9.11
CA LEU A 80 -24.48 -0.31 -10.07
C LEU A 80 -25.85 -1.00 -10.21
N MET A 81 -25.93 -2.33 -10.13
CA MET A 81 -27.22 -3.05 -10.10
C MET A 81 -28.09 -2.59 -8.92
N GLY A 82 -27.50 -2.45 -7.73
CA GLY A 82 -28.20 -1.86 -6.57
C GLY A 82 -28.61 -0.40 -6.78
N ALA A 83 -27.78 0.40 -7.46
CA ALA A 83 -28.12 1.78 -7.81
C ALA A 83 -29.27 1.88 -8.82
N PHE A 84 -29.31 1.01 -9.83
CA PHE A 84 -30.43 0.91 -10.77
C PHE A 84 -31.74 0.55 -10.07
N VAL A 85 -31.74 -0.48 -9.21
CA VAL A 85 -32.91 -0.86 -8.40
C VAL A 85 -33.36 0.31 -7.50
N SER A 86 -32.42 0.96 -6.81
CA SER A 86 -32.71 2.10 -5.94
C SER A 86 -33.33 3.28 -6.71
N TYR A 87 -32.78 3.62 -7.89
CA TYR A 87 -33.30 4.73 -8.70
C TYR A 87 -34.65 4.40 -9.33
N LEU A 88 -34.84 3.20 -9.86
CA LEU A 88 -36.13 2.80 -10.46
C LEU A 88 -37.26 2.74 -9.42
N HIS A 89 -36.96 2.30 -8.20
CA HIS A 89 -37.90 2.39 -7.09
C HIS A 89 -38.18 3.84 -6.67
N LEU A 90 -37.16 4.61 -6.30
CA LEU A 90 -37.32 5.95 -5.72
C LEU A 90 -37.76 7.03 -6.72
N ALA A 91 -37.51 6.86 -8.02
CA ALA A 91 -37.86 7.83 -9.05
C ALA A 91 -39.12 7.47 -9.84
N HIS A 92 -39.45 6.17 -9.98
CA HIS A 92 -40.51 5.67 -10.88
C HIS A 92 -41.45 4.64 -10.23
N GLY A 93 -41.25 4.27 -8.96
CA GLY A 93 -42.14 3.36 -8.22
C GLY A 93 -42.05 1.88 -8.60
N ILE A 94 -41.01 1.47 -9.33
CA ILE A 94 -40.79 0.06 -9.72
C ILE A 94 -40.42 -0.78 -8.48
N ASN A 95 -41.03 -1.95 -8.33
CA ASN A 95 -40.84 -2.83 -7.18
C ASN A 95 -40.39 -4.25 -7.56
N ASN A 96 -40.68 -4.72 -8.77
CA ASN A 96 -40.39 -6.10 -9.18
C ASN A 96 -39.14 -6.20 -10.08
N PHE A 97 -38.12 -6.88 -9.56
CA PHE A 97 -36.84 -7.06 -10.24
C PHE A 97 -36.48 -8.55 -10.40
N PHE A 98 -35.87 -8.89 -11.52
CA PHE A 98 -35.32 -10.22 -11.80
C PHE A 98 -33.82 -10.11 -12.12
N VAL A 99 -32.99 -10.82 -11.37
CA VAL A 99 -31.53 -10.76 -11.44
C VAL A 99 -31.00 -12.10 -11.96
N LEU A 100 -30.41 -12.08 -13.14
CA LEU A 100 -29.92 -13.26 -13.84
C LEU A 100 -28.41 -13.46 -13.66
N ALA A 101 -28.03 -14.67 -13.26
CA ALA A 101 -26.66 -15.13 -13.11
C ALA A 101 -26.30 -16.24 -14.13
N PRO A 102 -25.07 -16.29 -14.67
CA PRO A 102 -24.71 -17.24 -15.71
C PRO A 102 -24.22 -18.58 -15.15
N ASN A 103 -23.60 -18.57 -13.97
CA ASN A 103 -22.99 -19.73 -13.30
C ASN A 103 -23.30 -19.71 -11.79
N LEU A 104 -23.03 -20.82 -11.09
CA LEU A 104 -23.40 -20.97 -9.68
C LEU A 104 -22.62 -20.03 -8.75
N THR A 105 -21.36 -19.75 -9.08
CA THR A 105 -20.48 -18.84 -8.34
C THR A 105 -21.04 -17.41 -8.32
N ILE A 106 -21.43 -16.87 -9.48
CA ILE A 106 -22.04 -15.53 -9.59
C ILE A 106 -23.44 -15.51 -8.96
N TYR A 107 -24.21 -16.60 -9.07
CA TYR A 107 -25.52 -16.73 -8.41
C TYR A 107 -25.41 -16.63 -6.89
N ASN A 108 -24.53 -17.41 -6.26
CA ASN A 108 -24.30 -17.36 -4.81
C ASN A 108 -23.76 -15.99 -4.37
N LYS A 109 -22.83 -15.40 -5.14
CA LYS A 109 -22.32 -14.05 -4.89
C LYS A 109 -23.44 -13.00 -4.92
N LEU A 110 -24.31 -13.02 -5.94
CA LEU A 110 -25.41 -12.06 -6.07
C LEU A 110 -26.43 -12.20 -4.92
N ILE A 111 -26.70 -13.41 -4.44
CA ILE A 111 -27.52 -13.61 -3.23
C ILE A 111 -26.88 -12.92 -2.01
N ALA A 112 -25.57 -13.10 -1.79
CA ALA A 112 -24.86 -12.43 -0.69
C ALA A 112 -24.82 -10.90 -0.84
N ASP A 113 -24.48 -10.38 -2.01
CA ASP A 113 -24.38 -8.94 -2.28
C ASP A 113 -25.76 -8.22 -2.16
N PHE A 114 -26.87 -8.93 -2.38
CA PHE A 114 -28.24 -8.39 -2.20
C PHE A 114 -28.86 -8.70 -0.83
N THR A 115 -28.22 -9.50 0.02
CA THR A 115 -28.71 -9.81 1.38
C THR A 115 -28.22 -8.77 2.39
N PRO A 116 -29.09 -8.24 3.29
CA PRO A 116 -28.68 -7.31 4.35
C PRO A 116 -27.56 -7.87 5.26
N ASN A 117 -26.85 -6.96 5.93
CA ASN A 117 -25.75 -7.25 6.87
C ASN A 117 -24.50 -7.94 6.27
N THR A 118 -24.43 -8.18 4.96
CA THR A 118 -23.18 -8.62 4.31
C THR A 118 -22.22 -7.45 4.06
N PRO A 119 -20.89 -7.65 4.05
CA PRO A 119 -19.93 -6.56 3.85
C PRO A 119 -20.09 -5.81 2.52
N LYS A 120 -20.50 -6.53 1.46
CA LYS A 120 -20.65 -6.00 0.09
C LYS A 120 -22.06 -5.47 -0.22
N TYR A 121 -23.01 -5.55 0.72
CA TYR A 121 -24.45 -5.22 0.57
C TYR A 121 -24.72 -3.98 -0.30
N VAL A 122 -25.39 -4.18 -1.43
CA VAL A 122 -25.50 -3.19 -2.52
C VAL A 122 -26.32 -1.95 -2.16
N PHE A 123 -27.25 -2.05 -1.20
CA PHE A 123 -28.13 -0.96 -0.77
C PHE A 123 -27.61 -0.18 0.45
N LYS A 124 -26.41 -0.50 0.95
CA LYS A 124 -25.78 0.17 2.11
C LYS A 124 -25.67 1.68 1.86
N GLY A 125 -26.54 2.46 2.51
CA GLY A 125 -26.65 3.92 2.39
C GLY A 125 -28.06 4.44 2.07
N ILE A 126 -28.93 3.60 1.52
CA ILE A 126 -30.34 3.95 1.21
C ILE A 126 -31.20 3.75 2.46
N ALA A 127 -31.80 4.83 2.97
CA ALA A 127 -32.55 4.80 4.23
C ALA A 127 -33.89 4.05 4.09
N GLU A 128 -34.49 4.16 2.92
CA GLU A 128 -35.75 3.54 2.54
C GLU A 128 -35.66 2.01 2.62
N PHE A 129 -34.52 1.42 2.23
CA PHE A 129 -34.23 -0.01 2.34
C PHE A 129 -33.64 -0.45 3.69
N ALA A 130 -33.26 0.50 4.56
CA ALA A 130 -32.95 0.22 5.96
C ALA A 130 -34.23 0.08 6.82
N VAL A 131 -35.34 0.72 6.41
CA VAL A 131 -36.67 0.55 7.01
C VAL A 131 -37.42 -0.63 6.37
N ASN A 132 -37.51 -0.64 5.03
CA ASN A 132 -38.22 -1.66 4.25
C ASN A 132 -37.23 -2.44 3.38
N SER A 133 -36.47 -3.37 3.97
CA SER A 133 -35.46 -4.14 3.25
C SER A 133 -36.07 -4.98 2.11
N PRO A 134 -35.45 -5.00 0.90
CA PRO A 134 -35.96 -5.78 -0.22
C PRO A 134 -36.09 -7.28 0.05
N LYS A 135 -37.17 -7.87 -0.43
CA LYS A 135 -37.50 -9.29 -0.32
C LYS A 135 -36.71 -10.09 -1.35
N ILE A 136 -35.69 -10.81 -0.88
CA ILE A 136 -34.84 -11.66 -1.73
C ILE A 136 -35.47 -13.05 -1.88
N ILE A 137 -35.83 -13.37 -3.13
CA ILE A 137 -36.38 -14.66 -3.57
C ILE A 137 -35.36 -15.30 -4.51
N THR A 138 -35.10 -16.59 -4.36
CA THR A 138 -34.04 -17.31 -5.10
C THR A 138 -34.60 -18.49 -5.88
N GLY A 139 -33.81 -19.00 -6.84
CA GLY A 139 -34.08 -20.25 -7.53
C GLY A 139 -34.02 -21.53 -6.67
N ASP A 140 -33.89 -21.41 -5.34
CA ASP A 140 -33.93 -22.53 -4.38
C ASP A 140 -35.07 -22.40 -3.36
N ASP A 141 -35.60 -21.20 -3.11
CA ASP A 141 -36.64 -20.93 -2.11
C ASP A 141 -37.91 -20.22 -2.64
N TYR A 142 -38.01 -19.96 -3.96
CA TYR A 142 -39.20 -19.37 -4.59
C TYR A 142 -40.50 -20.12 -4.27
N GLU A 143 -40.45 -21.44 -4.16
CA GLU A 143 -41.61 -22.28 -3.82
C GLU A 143 -42.16 -22.01 -2.42
N VAL A 144 -41.41 -21.34 -1.53
CA VAL A 144 -41.83 -20.99 -0.17
C VAL A 144 -41.97 -19.47 -0.02
N LYS A 145 -40.95 -18.68 -0.35
CA LYS A 145 -40.97 -17.21 -0.21
C LYS A 145 -41.94 -16.52 -1.17
N GLY A 146 -42.18 -17.14 -2.34
CA GLY A 146 -43.17 -16.67 -3.31
C GLY A 146 -44.63 -16.85 -2.86
N ARG A 147 -44.90 -17.54 -1.73
CA ARG A 147 -46.27 -17.70 -1.19
C ARG A 147 -46.75 -16.49 -0.38
N ALA A 148 -45.83 -15.68 0.14
CA ALA A 148 -46.18 -14.55 0.99
C ALA A 148 -46.68 -13.36 0.13
N PHE A 149 -48.00 -13.19 0.04
CA PHE A 149 -48.61 -11.92 -0.33
C PHE A 149 -48.42 -10.93 0.82
N ASP A 150 -47.35 -10.13 0.77
CA ASP A 150 -47.11 -9.09 1.76
C ASP A 150 -48.07 -7.92 1.55
N THR A 151 -48.81 -7.56 2.60
CA THR A 151 -49.74 -6.40 2.61
C THR A 151 -49.02 -5.04 2.56
N PHE A 152 -47.68 -5.04 2.53
CA PHE A 152 -46.82 -3.87 2.48
C PHE A 152 -46.03 -3.86 1.17
N THR A 153 -45.94 -2.69 0.53
CA THR A 153 -45.26 -2.49 -0.76
C THR A 153 -43.74 -2.56 -0.59
N SER A 154 -43.20 -3.77 -0.50
CA SER A 154 -41.77 -4.05 -0.45
C SER A 154 -41.21 -4.40 -1.83
N VAL A 155 -39.98 -3.96 -2.11
CA VAL A 155 -39.26 -4.30 -3.35
C VAL A 155 -38.93 -5.78 -3.36
N SER A 156 -39.29 -6.50 -4.42
CA SER A 156 -39.07 -7.94 -4.58
C SER A 156 -37.99 -8.19 -5.62
N ILE A 157 -36.95 -8.96 -5.23
CA ILE A 157 -35.76 -9.20 -6.04
C ILE A 157 -35.58 -10.71 -6.23
N ASN A 158 -35.75 -11.16 -7.46
CA ASN A 158 -35.78 -12.56 -7.86
C ASN A 158 -34.42 -12.95 -8.46
N ILE A 159 -33.57 -13.63 -7.70
CA ILE A 159 -32.20 -13.99 -8.12
C ILE A 159 -32.21 -15.43 -8.66
N PHE A 160 -31.89 -15.60 -9.94
CA PHE A 160 -31.96 -16.89 -10.66
C PHE A 160 -30.72 -17.16 -11.51
N ASN A 161 -30.34 -18.43 -11.61
CA ASN A 161 -29.31 -18.90 -12.53
C ASN A 161 -29.93 -19.34 -13.86
N ILE A 162 -29.37 -18.95 -15.00
CA ILE A 162 -29.90 -19.26 -16.33
C ILE A 162 -30.09 -20.77 -16.59
N SER A 163 -29.26 -21.64 -16.01
CA SER A 163 -29.43 -23.10 -16.12
C SER A 163 -30.70 -23.60 -15.43
N LYS A 164 -31.17 -22.96 -14.35
CA LYS A 164 -32.44 -23.30 -13.68
C LYS A 164 -33.68 -22.88 -14.50
N ILE A 165 -33.50 -21.97 -15.46
CA ILE A 165 -34.54 -21.52 -16.40
C ILE A 165 -34.51 -22.39 -17.67
N ASN A 166 -33.32 -22.73 -18.18
CA ASN A 166 -33.15 -23.43 -19.46
C ASN A 166 -33.11 -24.97 -19.37
N SER A 167 -32.91 -25.56 -18.19
CA SER A 167 -32.77 -27.02 -18.08
C SER A 167 -34.10 -27.76 -18.20
N GLU A 168 -34.36 -28.29 -19.41
CA GLU A 168 -35.13 -29.52 -19.53
C GLU A 168 -34.44 -30.61 -18.70
N VAL A 169 -35.18 -31.23 -17.79
CA VAL A 169 -34.63 -32.28 -16.94
C VAL A 169 -34.54 -33.57 -17.77
N ARG A 170 -33.39 -34.26 -17.73
CA ARG A 170 -33.18 -35.58 -18.40
C ARG A 170 -34.41 -36.46 -18.19
N GLY A 171 -35.10 -36.80 -19.29
CA GLY A 171 -36.43 -37.40 -19.26
C GLY A 171 -37.58 -36.47 -19.72
N GLY A 172 -37.30 -35.35 -20.38
CA GLY A 172 -38.30 -34.56 -21.11
C GLY A 172 -39.30 -33.80 -20.25
N LYS A 173 -38.92 -33.42 -19.02
CA LYS A 173 -39.78 -32.64 -18.12
C LYS A 173 -39.32 -31.18 -18.08
N SER A 174 -40.28 -30.25 -18.13
CA SER A 174 -40.04 -28.81 -18.13
C SER A 174 -39.16 -28.34 -16.94
N PRO A 175 -38.43 -27.22 -17.09
CA PRO A 175 -37.66 -26.59 -16.00
C PRO A 175 -38.53 -26.36 -14.76
N ARG A 176 -37.98 -26.51 -13.55
CA ARG A 176 -38.78 -26.45 -12.31
C ARG A 176 -39.63 -25.17 -12.18
N ILE A 177 -39.07 -24.02 -12.54
CA ILE A 177 -39.76 -22.72 -12.51
C ILE A 177 -40.96 -22.64 -13.48
N LYS A 178 -40.97 -23.43 -14.56
CA LYS A 178 -42.06 -23.57 -15.55
C LYS A 178 -43.00 -24.75 -15.25
N ARG A 179 -43.04 -25.24 -14.01
CA ARG A 179 -44.02 -26.24 -13.54
C ARG A 179 -45.16 -25.54 -12.80
N LEU A 180 -46.35 -26.11 -12.94
CA LEU A 180 -47.57 -25.62 -12.30
C LEU A 180 -47.43 -25.74 -10.77
N SER A 181 -47.55 -24.62 -10.06
CA SER A 181 -47.52 -24.58 -8.60
C SER A 181 -48.94 -24.69 -8.06
N GLU A 182 -49.18 -25.70 -7.22
CA GLU A 182 -50.49 -25.97 -6.59
C GLU A 182 -51.05 -24.78 -5.81
N TYR A 183 -50.18 -23.86 -5.37
CA TYR A 183 -50.54 -22.67 -4.58
C TYR A 183 -50.76 -21.41 -5.43
N LEU A 184 -50.21 -21.34 -6.65
CA LEU A 184 -50.39 -20.20 -7.56
C LEU A 184 -51.45 -20.48 -8.64
N GLY A 185 -51.79 -21.75 -8.88
CA GLY A 185 -52.64 -22.19 -10.00
C GLY A 185 -51.93 -22.16 -11.36
N ASP A 186 -50.73 -21.57 -11.43
CA ASP A 186 -49.90 -21.38 -12.61
C ASP A 186 -48.41 -21.63 -12.23
N SER A 187 -47.49 -21.52 -13.19
CA SER A 187 -46.04 -21.61 -12.93
C SER A 187 -45.46 -20.29 -12.39
N TYR A 188 -44.37 -20.39 -11.62
CA TYR A 188 -43.71 -19.20 -11.08
C TYR A 188 -43.11 -18.30 -12.18
N PHE A 189 -42.68 -18.91 -13.29
CA PHE A 189 -42.26 -18.19 -14.48
C PHE A 189 -43.39 -17.34 -15.09
N ASN A 190 -44.61 -17.90 -15.19
CA ASN A 190 -45.77 -17.18 -15.73
C ASN A 190 -46.26 -16.08 -14.78
N TYR A 191 -46.22 -16.32 -13.46
CA TYR A 191 -46.46 -15.28 -12.46
C TYR A 191 -45.54 -14.07 -12.67
N LEU A 192 -44.22 -14.31 -12.84
CA LEU A 192 -43.25 -13.24 -13.10
C LEU A 192 -43.54 -12.51 -14.42
N ALA A 193 -43.82 -13.24 -15.50
CA ALA A 193 -44.16 -12.67 -16.81
C ALA A 193 -45.50 -11.89 -16.85
N GLN A 194 -46.33 -12.01 -15.80
CA GLN A 194 -47.57 -11.24 -15.63
C GLN A 194 -47.40 -9.99 -14.75
N LEU A 195 -46.22 -9.76 -14.16
CA LEU A 195 -45.95 -8.58 -13.33
C LEU A 195 -45.83 -7.31 -14.20
N PRO A 196 -46.61 -6.24 -13.93
CA PRO A 196 -46.70 -5.07 -14.81
C PRO A 196 -45.44 -4.19 -14.78
N ASP A 197 -44.60 -4.31 -13.76
CA ASP A 197 -43.43 -3.48 -13.52
C ASP A 197 -42.08 -4.24 -13.58
N LEU A 198 -42.06 -5.48 -14.11
CA LEU A 198 -40.88 -6.34 -14.08
C LEU A 198 -39.67 -5.72 -14.83
N VAL A 199 -38.55 -5.54 -14.13
CA VAL A 199 -37.26 -5.14 -14.72
C VAL A 199 -36.23 -6.26 -14.59
N LEU A 200 -35.55 -6.58 -15.69
CA LEU A 200 -34.56 -7.65 -15.80
C LEU A 200 -33.14 -7.07 -15.72
N LEU A 201 -32.31 -7.57 -14.80
CA LEU A 201 -30.88 -7.27 -14.69
C LEU A 201 -30.06 -8.51 -15.04
N MET A 202 -29.02 -8.35 -15.85
CA MET A 202 -28.22 -9.43 -16.42
C MET A 202 -26.72 -9.18 -16.21
N ASP A 203 -26.07 -9.91 -15.29
CA ASP A 203 -24.60 -9.85 -15.13
C ASP A 203 -23.90 -10.86 -16.06
N GLU A 204 -22.77 -10.45 -16.63
CA GLU A 204 -22.04 -11.09 -17.73
C GLU A 204 -22.90 -11.49 -18.93
N SER A 205 -23.61 -10.50 -19.48
CA SER A 205 -24.67 -10.73 -20.46
C SER A 205 -24.25 -11.37 -21.80
N HIS A 206 -22.95 -11.42 -22.10
CA HIS A 206 -22.40 -12.21 -23.21
C HIS A 206 -22.74 -13.70 -23.11
N ARG A 207 -23.01 -14.21 -21.90
CA ARG A 207 -23.49 -15.58 -21.63
C ARG A 207 -24.95 -15.83 -22.03
N TYR A 208 -25.76 -14.80 -22.30
CA TYR A 208 -27.20 -14.92 -22.62
C TYR A 208 -27.53 -14.66 -24.09
N ARG A 209 -26.55 -14.77 -25.00
CA ARG A 209 -26.72 -14.46 -26.43
C ARG A 209 -26.98 -15.69 -27.32
N ALA A 210 -27.14 -16.89 -26.76
CA ALA A 210 -27.52 -18.10 -27.47
C ALA A 210 -29.06 -18.30 -27.53
N ASP A 211 -29.58 -18.81 -28.65
CA ASP A 211 -31.01 -18.86 -29.01
C ASP A 211 -31.97 -19.42 -27.94
N ALA A 212 -31.52 -20.36 -27.12
CA ALA A 212 -32.31 -20.91 -26.02
C ALA A 212 -32.47 -19.91 -24.86
N GLY A 213 -31.40 -19.19 -24.53
CA GLY A 213 -31.41 -18.12 -23.52
C GLY A 213 -32.16 -16.88 -24.02
N VAL A 214 -31.99 -16.49 -25.28
CA VAL A 214 -32.72 -15.34 -25.87
C VAL A 214 -34.23 -15.57 -25.81
N ARG A 215 -34.72 -16.73 -26.27
CA ARG A 215 -36.15 -17.10 -26.18
C ARG A 215 -36.66 -17.11 -24.74
N ALA A 216 -35.95 -17.77 -23.82
CA ALA A 216 -36.36 -17.86 -22.42
C ALA A 216 -36.43 -16.49 -21.70
N LEU A 217 -35.72 -15.46 -22.17
CA LEU A 217 -35.79 -14.10 -21.64
C LEU A 217 -36.85 -13.24 -22.36
N ASN A 218 -37.04 -13.42 -23.67
CA ASN A 218 -38.13 -12.77 -24.40
C ASN A 218 -39.51 -13.25 -23.90
N GLU A 219 -39.64 -14.53 -23.54
CA GLU A 219 -40.83 -15.10 -22.89
C GLU A 219 -41.20 -14.45 -21.53
N LEU A 220 -40.26 -13.79 -20.84
CA LEU A 220 -40.56 -13.03 -19.61
C LEU A 220 -41.14 -11.63 -19.87
N ASN A 221 -40.98 -11.09 -21.10
CA ASN A 221 -41.43 -9.75 -21.51
C ASN A 221 -41.25 -8.60 -20.47
N PRO A 222 -40.07 -8.46 -19.84
CA PRO A 222 -39.84 -7.40 -18.85
C PRO A 222 -39.96 -6.01 -19.51
N LEU A 223 -40.35 -5.00 -18.74
CA LEU A 223 -40.41 -3.60 -19.20
C LEU A 223 -39.06 -3.17 -19.82
N LEU A 224 -37.97 -3.50 -19.13
CA LEU A 224 -36.62 -3.08 -19.42
C LEU A 224 -35.61 -4.17 -19.04
N GLY A 225 -34.66 -4.43 -19.95
CA GLY A 225 -33.42 -5.17 -19.69
C GLY A 225 -32.25 -4.22 -19.38
N LEU A 226 -31.49 -4.55 -18.34
CA LEU A 226 -30.26 -3.87 -17.95
C LEU A 226 -29.12 -4.89 -17.99
N GLU A 227 -28.30 -4.83 -19.03
CA GLU A 227 -27.18 -5.74 -19.26
C GLU A 227 -25.87 -5.14 -18.76
N LEU A 228 -25.10 -5.90 -17.97
CA LEU A 228 -23.79 -5.50 -17.47
C LEU A 228 -22.75 -6.55 -17.87
N THR A 229 -21.69 -6.15 -18.57
CA THR A 229 -20.55 -7.03 -18.85
C THR A 229 -19.26 -6.23 -19.11
N ALA A 230 -18.10 -6.88 -19.00
CA ALA A 230 -16.82 -6.29 -19.41
C ALA A 230 -16.45 -6.59 -20.87
N THR A 231 -17.14 -7.54 -21.52
CA THR A 231 -16.87 -7.99 -22.89
C THR A 231 -18.15 -7.87 -23.75
N PRO A 232 -18.41 -6.71 -24.39
CA PRO A 232 -19.63 -6.44 -25.15
C PRO A 232 -19.59 -7.07 -26.55
N PHE A 233 -19.25 -8.36 -26.62
CA PHE A 233 -19.17 -9.16 -27.83
C PHE A 233 -19.38 -10.65 -27.53
N THR A 234 -19.69 -11.42 -28.57
CA THR A 234 -19.69 -12.90 -28.54
C THR A 234 -18.57 -13.44 -29.42
N GLU A 235 -17.95 -14.56 -29.02
CA GLU A 235 -17.04 -15.30 -29.91
C GLU A 235 -17.86 -16.20 -30.84
N SER A 236 -17.58 -16.12 -32.15
CA SER A 236 -18.11 -17.04 -33.16
C SER A 236 -16.97 -17.75 -33.89
N GLY A 237 -17.26 -18.84 -34.58
CA GLY A 237 -16.30 -19.53 -35.46
C GLY A 237 -15.81 -18.72 -36.67
N LYS A 238 -16.22 -17.45 -36.80
CA LYS A 238 -15.74 -16.48 -37.80
C LYS A 238 -15.12 -15.20 -37.21
N GLY A 239 -14.92 -15.16 -35.88
CA GLY A 239 -14.44 -13.98 -35.15
C GLY A 239 -15.45 -13.43 -34.14
N SER A 240 -15.12 -12.33 -33.48
CA SER A 240 -15.96 -11.67 -32.49
C SER A 240 -17.09 -10.85 -33.14
N VAL A 241 -18.30 -10.98 -32.59
CA VAL A 241 -19.47 -10.18 -33.00
C VAL A 241 -19.79 -9.19 -31.88
N PRO A 242 -19.64 -7.86 -32.08
CA PRO A 242 -19.95 -6.87 -31.06
C PRO A 242 -21.45 -6.76 -30.80
N PHE A 243 -21.82 -6.38 -29.58
CA PHE A 243 -23.20 -6.07 -29.23
C PHE A 243 -23.67 -4.80 -29.95
N LYS A 244 -24.97 -4.76 -30.24
CA LYS A 244 -25.67 -3.63 -30.86
C LYS A 244 -26.41 -2.76 -29.86
N ASN A 245 -26.57 -3.21 -28.61
CA ASN A 245 -27.39 -2.55 -27.60
C ASN A 245 -26.61 -1.74 -26.55
N VAL A 246 -25.38 -1.34 -26.85
CA VAL A 246 -24.47 -0.64 -25.92
C VAL A 246 -24.84 0.84 -25.79
N VAL A 247 -25.21 1.28 -24.58
CA VAL A 247 -25.50 2.69 -24.26
C VAL A 247 -24.37 3.38 -23.51
N VAL A 248 -23.57 2.63 -22.75
CA VAL A 248 -22.35 3.12 -22.08
C VAL A 248 -21.22 2.15 -22.38
N ASP A 249 -20.07 2.68 -22.77
CA ASP A 249 -18.86 1.91 -23.04
C ASP A 249 -17.68 2.50 -22.25
N TYR A 250 -17.28 1.77 -21.21
CA TYR A 250 -16.21 2.10 -20.30
C TYR A 250 -15.15 0.98 -20.33
N PRO A 251 -14.29 0.96 -21.36
CA PRO A 251 -13.31 -0.10 -21.58
C PRO A 251 -12.15 -0.03 -20.57
N LEU A 252 -11.37 -1.12 -20.50
CA LEU A 252 -10.31 -1.27 -19.50
C LEU A 252 -9.20 -0.22 -19.63
N ALA A 253 -8.84 0.23 -20.85
CA ALA A 253 -7.96 1.40 -21.04
C ALA A 253 -8.46 2.63 -20.27
N ARG A 254 -9.74 2.99 -20.39
CA ARG A 254 -10.33 4.14 -19.69
C ARG A 254 -10.33 3.93 -18.17
N ALA A 255 -10.58 2.70 -17.70
CA ALA A 255 -10.48 2.36 -16.28
C ALA A 255 -9.05 2.49 -15.71
N MET A 256 -8.03 2.20 -16.52
CA MET A 256 -6.62 2.35 -16.17
C MET A 256 -6.19 3.82 -16.18
N ASP A 257 -6.54 4.57 -17.23
CA ASP A 257 -6.23 6.00 -17.38
C ASP A 257 -6.93 6.84 -16.27
N ASP A 258 -8.19 6.53 -15.92
CA ASP A 258 -8.93 7.16 -14.81
C ASP A 258 -8.51 6.63 -13.41
N GLY A 259 -7.55 5.70 -13.33
CA GLY A 259 -6.97 5.22 -12.06
C GLY A 259 -7.86 4.33 -11.19
N PHE A 260 -8.91 3.70 -11.73
CA PHE A 260 -9.83 2.83 -10.96
C PHE A 260 -9.36 1.37 -10.80
N VAL A 261 -8.27 0.98 -11.46
CA VAL A 261 -7.66 -0.36 -11.42
C VAL A 261 -6.14 -0.29 -11.24
N LYS A 262 -5.55 -1.41 -10.80
CA LYS A 262 -4.10 -1.66 -10.84
C LYS A 262 -3.58 -1.59 -12.27
N GLU A 263 -2.28 -1.41 -12.43
CA GLU A 263 -1.58 -1.44 -13.72
C GLU A 263 -1.05 -2.84 -14.03
N PRO A 264 -1.46 -3.47 -15.15
CA PRO A 264 -0.92 -4.76 -15.57
C PRO A 264 0.47 -4.60 -16.20
N ALA A 265 1.41 -5.43 -15.77
CA ALA A 265 2.78 -5.44 -16.26
C ALA A 265 3.21 -6.85 -16.69
N VAL A 266 3.75 -6.96 -17.90
CA VAL A 266 4.31 -8.20 -18.45
C VAL A 266 5.77 -8.31 -18.02
N VAL A 267 6.14 -9.43 -17.41
CA VAL A 267 7.48 -9.66 -16.87
C VAL A 267 8.25 -10.66 -17.73
N THR A 268 9.50 -10.31 -18.06
CA THR A 268 10.50 -11.25 -18.57
C THR A 268 11.88 -11.04 -17.93
N GLN A 269 12.88 -11.86 -18.28
CA GLN A 269 14.29 -11.68 -17.91
C GLN A 269 15.09 -11.01 -19.05
N ARG A 270 16.13 -10.25 -18.68
CA ARG A 270 17.05 -9.58 -19.62
C ARG A 270 17.85 -10.62 -20.40
N ASN A 271 17.93 -10.44 -21.72
CA ASN A 271 18.60 -11.37 -22.65
C ASN A 271 18.03 -12.80 -22.66
N PHE A 272 16.80 -13.02 -22.17
CA PHE A 272 16.18 -14.34 -22.16
C PHE A 272 15.78 -14.79 -23.57
N ASP A 273 16.29 -15.94 -24.00
CA ASP A 273 15.94 -16.58 -25.26
C ASP A 273 15.17 -17.88 -25.01
N ALA A 274 13.85 -17.83 -25.24
CA ALA A 274 12.97 -18.99 -25.07
C ALA A 274 13.26 -20.14 -26.05
N SER A 275 14.09 -19.95 -27.09
CA SER A 275 14.52 -21.02 -27.99
C SER A 275 15.70 -21.85 -27.46
N GLN A 276 16.41 -21.35 -26.42
CA GLN A 276 17.57 -22.01 -25.81
C GLN A 276 17.19 -22.92 -24.63
N HIS A 277 15.92 -22.95 -24.23
CA HIS A 277 15.41 -23.71 -23.09
C HIS A 277 14.34 -24.73 -23.50
N THR A 278 14.25 -25.84 -22.77
CA THR A 278 13.12 -26.76 -22.84
C THR A 278 11.85 -26.12 -22.25
N LYS A 279 10.68 -26.68 -22.57
CA LYS A 279 9.40 -26.15 -22.05
C LYS A 279 9.31 -26.28 -20.54
N GLU A 280 9.84 -27.38 -20.03
CA GLU A 280 9.87 -27.75 -18.62
C GLU A 280 10.81 -26.82 -17.82
N GLU A 281 11.96 -26.43 -18.39
CA GLU A 281 12.83 -25.39 -17.83
C GLU A 281 12.14 -24.01 -17.84
N ILE A 282 11.47 -23.63 -18.94
CA ILE A 282 10.70 -22.38 -19.01
C ILE A 282 9.59 -22.38 -17.96
N GLU A 283 8.83 -23.47 -17.80
CA GLU A 283 7.80 -23.59 -16.75
C GLU A 283 8.40 -23.41 -15.34
N LEU A 284 9.55 -24.03 -15.06
CA LEU A 284 10.26 -23.87 -13.78
C LEU A 284 10.75 -22.43 -13.54
N ILE A 285 11.36 -21.79 -14.54
CA ILE A 285 11.87 -20.40 -14.44
C ILE A 285 10.70 -19.44 -14.17
N LYS A 286 9.59 -19.57 -14.91
CA LYS A 286 8.38 -18.76 -14.72
C LYS A 286 7.77 -18.90 -13.32
N LEU A 287 7.84 -20.09 -12.72
CA LEU A 287 7.40 -20.33 -11.34
C LEU A 287 8.35 -19.69 -10.32
N GLN A 288 9.66 -19.83 -10.50
CA GLN A 288 10.64 -19.22 -9.60
C GLN A 288 10.56 -17.68 -9.62
N ASP A 289 10.46 -17.07 -10.80
CA ASP A 289 10.31 -15.61 -10.92
C ASP A 289 8.96 -15.11 -10.39
N GLY A 290 7.88 -15.88 -10.60
CA GLY A 290 6.59 -15.58 -9.98
C GLY A 290 6.63 -15.59 -8.46
N ILE A 291 7.32 -16.57 -7.87
CA ILE A 291 7.50 -16.69 -6.41
C ILE A 291 8.38 -15.57 -5.86
N ARG A 292 9.48 -15.21 -6.55
CA ARG A 292 10.29 -14.03 -6.23
C ARG A 292 9.39 -12.79 -6.19
N LEU A 293 8.66 -12.51 -7.28
CA LEU A 293 7.77 -11.34 -7.40
C LEU A 293 6.70 -11.28 -6.31
N HIS A 294 6.16 -12.43 -5.91
CA HIS A 294 5.18 -12.54 -4.82
C HIS A 294 5.77 -12.10 -3.47
N GLU A 295 6.92 -12.64 -3.03
CA GLU A 295 7.54 -12.27 -1.75
C GLU A 295 8.04 -10.81 -1.75
N ALA A 296 8.55 -10.30 -2.88
CA ALA A 296 8.93 -8.89 -2.99
C ALA A 296 7.72 -7.95 -2.89
N THR A 297 6.61 -8.27 -3.57
CA THR A 297 5.36 -7.50 -3.48
C THR A 297 4.76 -7.56 -2.08
N LYS A 298 4.92 -8.69 -1.38
CA LYS A 298 4.50 -8.88 0.03
C LYS A 298 5.25 -7.95 0.99
N VAL A 299 6.56 -7.75 0.80
CA VAL A 299 7.35 -6.76 1.56
C VAL A 299 6.83 -5.34 1.32
N GLU A 300 6.65 -4.94 0.05
CA GLU A 300 6.16 -3.59 -0.30
C GLU A 300 4.74 -3.31 0.24
N LEU A 301 3.85 -4.30 0.21
CA LEU A 301 2.50 -4.17 0.76
C LEU A 301 2.51 -4.02 2.28
N LEU A 302 3.42 -4.70 2.98
CA LEU A 302 3.62 -4.55 4.42
C LEU A 302 4.21 -3.17 4.76
N THR A 303 5.24 -2.72 4.03
CA THR A 303 5.85 -1.40 4.17
C THR A 303 4.82 -0.29 3.94
N TYR A 304 4.07 -0.34 2.84
CA TYR A 304 3.06 0.66 2.52
C TYR A 304 1.91 0.68 3.53
N ALA A 305 1.39 -0.49 3.93
CA ALA A 305 0.30 -0.59 4.91
C ALA A 305 0.68 0.09 6.24
N HIS A 306 1.90 -0.19 6.71
CA HIS A 306 2.51 0.42 7.88
C HIS A 306 2.77 1.93 7.72
N GLU A 307 3.28 2.39 6.58
CA GLU A 307 3.62 3.80 6.37
C GLU A 307 2.42 4.75 6.29
N ASN A 308 1.24 4.21 5.98
CA ASN A 308 0.03 4.97 5.70
C ASN A 308 -1.13 4.65 6.65
N ASP A 309 -0.90 3.84 7.69
CA ASP A 309 -1.90 3.34 8.65
C ASP A 309 -3.16 2.77 7.97
N VAL A 310 -2.95 1.78 7.11
CA VAL A 310 -4.04 1.07 6.41
C VAL A 310 -3.93 -0.44 6.58
N ALA A 311 -5.06 -1.15 6.42
CA ALA A 311 -5.14 -2.59 6.64
C ALA A 311 -4.11 -3.37 5.79
N VAL A 312 -3.39 -4.30 6.42
CA VAL A 312 -2.41 -5.15 5.74
C VAL A 312 -3.07 -5.93 4.58
N VAL A 313 -2.39 -5.96 3.44
CA VAL A 313 -2.85 -6.65 2.23
C VAL A 313 -1.94 -7.85 2.01
N LYS A 314 -2.38 -9.03 2.47
CA LYS A 314 -1.76 -10.32 2.15
C LYS A 314 -1.90 -10.60 0.63
N PRO A 315 -0.83 -10.59 -0.18
CA PRO A 315 -0.91 -10.92 -1.60
C PRO A 315 -1.07 -12.44 -1.84
N PHE A 316 -1.40 -12.83 -3.07
CA PHE A 316 -1.24 -14.21 -3.53
C PHE A 316 -0.88 -14.30 -5.03
N MET A 317 -0.36 -15.46 -5.42
CA MET A 317 0.04 -15.82 -6.79
C MET A 317 -0.96 -16.80 -7.43
N LEU A 318 -1.25 -16.63 -8.72
CA LEU A 318 -2.15 -17.48 -9.52
C LEU A 318 -1.38 -18.19 -10.64
N VAL A 319 -1.35 -19.52 -10.62
CA VAL A 319 -0.73 -20.35 -11.66
C VAL A 319 -1.81 -20.96 -12.55
N ILE A 320 -1.75 -20.67 -13.86
CA ILE A 320 -2.72 -21.17 -14.84
C ILE A 320 -2.18 -22.44 -15.49
N ALA A 321 -2.63 -23.60 -15.00
CA ALA A 321 -2.18 -24.90 -15.48
C ALA A 321 -2.79 -25.28 -16.85
N ARG A 322 -2.29 -26.38 -17.43
CA ARG A 322 -2.73 -26.93 -18.73
C ARG A 322 -4.02 -27.74 -18.55
N ASP A 323 -3.96 -28.69 -17.63
CA ASP A 323 -4.99 -29.66 -17.27
C ASP A 323 -4.78 -30.10 -15.79
N THR A 324 -5.65 -30.97 -15.28
CA THR A 324 -5.65 -31.41 -13.87
C THR A 324 -4.45 -32.27 -13.49
N THR A 325 -3.85 -32.99 -14.46
CA THR A 325 -2.64 -33.77 -14.25
C THR A 325 -1.43 -32.84 -14.13
N HIS A 326 -1.35 -31.84 -15.01
CA HIS A 326 -0.32 -30.80 -14.91
C HIS A 326 -0.45 -30.02 -13.60
N ALA A 327 -1.67 -29.68 -13.15
CA ALA A 327 -1.88 -28.99 -11.88
C ALA A 327 -1.38 -29.80 -10.67
N ALA A 328 -1.60 -31.12 -10.64
CA ALA A 328 -1.08 -31.99 -9.58
C ALA A 328 0.45 -32.15 -9.62
N GLN A 329 1.05 -32.16 -10.82
CA GLN A 329 2.52 -32.16 -10.99
C GLN A 329 3.14 -30.86 -10.48
N LEU A 330 2.54 -29.71 -10.80
CA LEU A 330 2.97 -28.39 -10.33
C LEU A 330 2.86 -28.28 -8.81
N LEU A 331 1.75 -28.76 -8.21
CA LEU A 331 1.58 -28.83 -6.76
C LEU A 331 2.72 -29.65 -6.12
N THR A 332 2.94 -30.87 -6.61
CA THR A 332 4.00 -31.77 -6.12
C THR A 332 5.39 -31.16 -6.24
N LEU A 333 5.67 -30.43 -7.32
CA LEU A 333 6.94 -29.73 -7.54
C LEU A 333 7.12 -28.58 -6.54
N MET A 334 6.11 -27.72 -6.40
CA MET A 334 6.20 -26.50 -5.59
C MET A 334 6.10 -26.75 -4.08
N GLU A 335 5.51 -27.86 -3.65
CA GLU A 335 5.55 -28.31 -2.25
C GLU A 335 6.80 -29.15 -1.92
N SER A 336 7.67 -29.44 -2.90
CA SER A 336 8.88 -30.23 -2.67
C SER A 336 9.98 -29.44 -1.97
N ALA A 337 10.80 -30.11 -1.15
CA ALA A 337 11.97 -29.50 -0.50
C ALA A 337 13.02 -28.95 -1.49
N ALA A 338 12.99 -29.36 -2.76
CA ALA A 338 13.85 -28.80 -3.81
C ALA A 338 13.38 -27.41 -4.31
N PHE A 339 12.14 -27.02 -4.03
CA PHE A 339 11.55 -25.74 -4.42
C PHE A 339 11.53 -24.79 -3.22
N PHE A 340 12.44 -23.80 -3.21
CA PHE A 340 12.61 -22.83 -2.11
C PHE A 340 12.65 -23.49 -0.71
N ALA A 341 13.44 -24.57 -0.56
CA ALA A 341 13.58 -25.34 0.68
C ALA A 341 12.26 -25.93 1.25
N GLY A 342 11.18 -26.01 0.46
CA GLY A 342 9.87 -26.51 0.91
C GLY A 342 8.95 -25.44 1.54
N ARG A 343 9.33 -24.15 1.51
CA ARG A 343 8.61 -23.01 2.12
C ARG A 343 7.14 -22.83 1.70
N TYR A 344 6.73 -23.45 0.60
CA TYR A 344 5.35 -23.41 0.10
C TYR A 344 4.53 -24.67 0.40
N GLN A 345 5.09 -25.68 1.08
CA GLN A 345 4.36 -26.86 1.52
C GLN A 345 3.12 -26.46 2.37
N GLY A 346 1.93 -26.93 1.99
CA GLY A 346 0.64 -26.59 2.61
C GLY A 346 0.07 -25.21 2.23
N LYS A 347 0.88 -24.33 1.62
CA LYS A 347 0.49 -22.97 1.18
C LYS A 347 -0.08 -22.91 -0.23
N ILE A 348 -0.26 -24.05 -0.88
CA ILE A 348 -0.73 -24.15 -2.27
C ILE A 348 -2.09 -24.84 -2.30
N ILE A 349 -3.02 -24.32 -3.09
CA ILE A 349 -4.28 -25.02 -3.41
C ILE A 349 -4.37 -25.33 -4.91
N GLN A 350 -4.65 -26.59 -5.23
CA GLN A 350 -5.12 -27.02 -6.55
C GLN A 350 -6.64 -26.84 -6.65
N VAL A 351 -7.07 -26.08 -7.65
CA VAL A 351 -8.46 -25.68 -7.89
C VAL A 351 -8.93 -26.10 -9.29
N ASP A 352 -9.55 -27.28 -9.33
CA ASP A 352 -10.13 -27.86 -10.54
C ASP A 352 -11.23 -28.89 -10.21
N SER A 353 -11.88 -29.41 -11.25
CA SER A 353 -13.02 -30.33 -11.15
C SER A 353 -12.64 -31.80 -10.92
N SER A 354 -11.45 -32.11 -10.41
CA SER A 354 -11.08 -33.47 -9.99
C SER A 354 -11.55 -33.82 -8.58
N LYS A 355 -11.77 -32.81 -7.73
CA LYS A 355 -12.32 -32.96 -6.37
C LYS A 355 -13.85 -33.04 -6.43
N SER A 356 -14.45 -33.73 -5.46
CA SER A 356 -15.90 -33.86 -5.31
C SER A 356 -16.29 -34.10 -3.85
N GLY A 357 -17.53 -33.74 -3.48
CA GLY A 357 -18.02 -33.88 -2.10
C GLY A 357 -17.26 -33.00 -1.11
N ALA A 358 -16.97 -33.51 0.09
CA ALA A 358 -16.32 -32.73 1.15
C ALA A 358 -14.98 -32.08 0.72
N ALA A 359 -14.20 -32.73 -0.16
CA ALA A 359 -12.95 -32.17 -0.68
C ALA A 359 -13.14 -31.01 -1.69
N GLU A 360 -14.32 -30.92 -2.30
CA GLU A 360 -14.73 -29.78 -3.13
C GLU A 360 -15.21 -28.62 -2.26
N GLU A 361 -15.99 -28.91 -1.21
CA GLU A 361 -16.46 -27.91 -0.23
C GLU A 361 -15.28 -27.28 0.54
N GLU A 362 -14.30 -28.08 0.99
CA GLU A 362 -13.07 -27.60 1.63
C GLU A 362 -12.26 -26.71 0.67
N MET A 363 -12.07 -27.15 -0.58
CA MET A 363 -11.38 -26.38 -1.61
C MET A 363 -12.07 -25.02 -1.86
N ILE A 364 -13.40 -24.99 -1.96
CA ILE A 364 -14.18 -23.76 -2.14
C ILE A 364 -14.04 -22.86 -0.91
N SER A 365 -14.06 -23.42 0.30
CA SER A 365 -13.87 -22.67 1.55
C SER A 365 -12.52 -21.95 1.58
N ARG A 366 -11.41 -22.69 1.38
CA ARG A 366 -10.04 -22.13 1.34
C ARG A 366 -9.86 -21.12 0.20
N LEU A 367 -10.47 -21.36 -0.96
CA LEU A 367 -10.47 -20.45 -2.12
C LEU A 367 -11.21 -19.12 -1.86
N LEU A 368 -12.29 -19.15 -1.08
CA LEU A 368 -13.00 -17.95 -0.63
C LEU A 368 -12.23 -17.23 0.50
N ALA A 369 -11.48 -17.97 1.31
CA ALA A 369 -10.67 -17.46 2.40
C ALA A 369 -9.25 -17.00 1.99
N VAL A 370 -8.83 -17.15 0.72
CA VAL A 370 -7.43 -16.91 0.29
C VAL A 370 -6.88 -15.52 0.67
N GLU A 371 -7.73 -14.50 0.65
CA GLU A 371 -7.38 -13.11 0.99
C GLU A 371 -7.37 -12.85 2.49
N SER A 372 -7.91 -13.78 3.26
CA SER A 372 -7.84 -13.76 4.72
C SER A 372 -6.42 -14.06 5.18
N HIS A 373 -6.04 -13.35 6.23
CA HIS A 373 -4.83 -13.57 6.98
C HIS A 373 -4.82 -15.00 7.59
N ASN A 374 -5.96 -15.46 8.09
CA ASN A 374 -6.13 -16.74 8.79
C ASN A 374 -5.93 -17.98 7.89
N GLU A 375 -5.95 -17.83 6.56
CA GLU A 375 -5.74 -18.91 5.58
C GLU A 375 -4.25 -18.99 5.17
N PRO A 376 -3.57 -20.14 5.28
CA PRO A 376 -2.15 -20.26 4.93
C PRO A 376 -1.86 -20.24 3.42
N THR A 377 -2.87 -20.35 2.54
CA THR A 377 -2.68 -20.32 1.09
C THR A 377 -2.03 -19.02 0.61
N GLU A 378 -0.93 -19.13 -0.14
CA GLU A 378 -0.26 -18.03 -0.86
C GLU A 378 -0.19 -18.27 -2.38
N VAL A 379 -0.41 -19.52 -2.85
CA VAL A 379 -0.41 -19.88 -4.28
C VAL A 379 -1.68 -20.65 -4.65
N VAL A 380 -2.32 -20.23 -5.75
CA VAL A 380 -3.51 -20.89 -6.31
C VAL A 380 -3.17 -21.46 -7.69
N ILE A 381 -3.09 -22.79 -7.80
CA ILE A 381 -2.93 -23.50 -9.07
C ILE A 381 -4.32 -23.86 -9.59
N HIS A 382 -4.69 -23.43 -10.80
CA HIS A 382 -6.06 -23.65 -11.29
C HIS A 382 -6.17 -24.17 -12.72
N VAL A 383 -7.24 -24.94 -12.97
CA VAL A 383 -7.61 -25.44 -14.31
C VAL A 383 -9.03 -25.02 -14.62
N ASN A 384 -9.16 -23.97 -15.44
CA ASN A 384 -10.41 -23.48 -16.05
C ASN A 384 -11.57 -23.03 -15.13
N MET A 385 -11.66 -23.42 -13.86
CA MET A 385 -12.76 -23.03 -12.96
C MET A 385 -12.78 -21.52 -12.65
N LEU A 386 -11.64 -20.93 -12.29
CA LEU A 386 -11.55 -19.54 -11.81
C LEU A 386 -11.74 -18.44 -12.88
N LYS A 387 -12.19 -18.80 -14.09
CA LYS A 387 -12.51 -17.81 -15.14
C LYS A 387 -13.60 -16.83 -14.70
N GLU A 388 -14.63 -17.32 -14.00
CA GLU A 388 -15.83 -16.54 -13.67
C GLU A 388 -16.27 -16.65 -12.21
N GLY A 389 -16.76 -15.53 -11.67
CA GLY A 389 -17.39 -15.43 -10.36
C GLY A 389 -16.49 -15.21 -9.13
N TRP A 390 -15.21 -15.60 -9.17
CA TRP A 390 -14.27 -15.35 -8.08
C TRP A 390 -13.94 -13.84 -7.97
N ASP A 391 -13.95 -13.28 -6.75
CA ASP A 391 -14.16 -11.83 -6.52
C ASP A 391 -13.11 -11.21 -5.57
N VAL A 392 -11.85 -11.30 -6.00
CA VAL A 392 -10.62 -10.95 -5.27
C VAL A 392 -10.06 -9.55 -5.55
N THR A 393 -9.23 -9.03 -4.65
CA THR A 393 -8.40 -7.80 -4.76
C THR A 393 -6.89 -8.07 -4.64
N ASN A 394 -6.49 -9.15 -3.97
CA ASN A 394 -5.14 -9.40 -3.49
C ASN A 394 -4.29 -10.28 -4.43
N LEU A 395 -4.75 -10.53 -5.65
CA LEU A 395 -3.93 -11.16 -6.68
C LEU A 395 -2.88 -10.16 -7.19
N TYR A 396 -1.59 -10.53 -7.12
CA TYR A 396 -0.46 -9.69 -7.55
C TYR A 396 0.47 -10.33 -8.58
N THR A 397 0.47 -11.65 -8.71
CA THR A 397 1.31 -12.35 -9.68
C THR A 397 0.50 -13.42 -10.43
N ILE A 398 0.52 -13.38 -11.76
CA ILE A 398 -0.12 -14.38 -12.63
C ILE A 398 0.96 -15.10 -13.45
N VAL A 399 0.99 -16.43 -13.38
CA VAL A 399 1.93 -17.28 -14.12
C VAL A 399 1.17 -18.20 -15.09
N PRO A 400 1.01 -17.80 -16.38
CA PRO A 400 0.32 -18.60 -17.38
C PRO A 400 1.23 -19.72 -17.95
N LEU A 401 0.97 -20.98 -17.60
CA LEU A 401 1.72 -22.15 -18.10
C LEU A 401 0.99 -22.92 -19.22
N ARG A 402 -0.07 -22.34 -19.80
CA ARG A 402 -0.81 -22.92 -20.94
C ARG A 402 -0.65 -22.09 -22.21
N ALA A 403 -0.74 -22.77 -23.34
CA ALA A 403 -0.99 -22.13 -24.63
C ALA A 403 -2.43 -21.56 -24.63
N ALA A 404 -2.52 -20.24 -24.63
CA ALA A 404 -3.77 -19.49 -24.74
C ALA A 404 -3.48 -18.23 -25.55
N ASN A 405 -4.42 -17.82 -26.40
CA ASN A 405 -4.33 -16.58 -27.16
C ASN A 405 -4.11 -15.40 -26.19
N ALA A 406 -3.15 -14.52 -26.50
CA ALA A 406 -2.77 -13.38 -25.66
C ALA A 406 -4.00 -12.56 -25.28
N ARG A 407 -4.84 -12.21 -26.25
CA ARG A 407 -6.08 -11.46 -26.03
C ARG A 407 -7.03 -12.13 -25.03
N THR A 408 -7.32 -13.42 -25.20
CA THR A 408 -8.21 -14.19 -24.30
C THR A 408 -7.61 -14.34 -22.89
N LEU A 409 -6.28 -14.45 -22.78
CA LEU A 409 -5.58 -14.43 -21.50
C LEU A 409 -5.78 -13.07 -20.81
N ILE A 410 -5.56 -11.97 -21.54
CA ILE A 410 -5.64 -10.60 -21.04
C ILE A 410 -7.06 -10.24 -20.61
N GLU A 411 -8.05 -10.35 -21.51
CA GLU A 411 -9.43 -9.93 -21.27
C GLU A 411 -10.12 -10.76 -20.18
N GLN A 412 -9.96 -12.10 -20.17
CA GLN A 412 -10.72 -12.99 -19.27
C GLN A 412 -10.00 -13.34 -17.96
N SER A 413 -8.65 -13.33 -17.92
CA SER A 413 -7.90 -13.83 -16.75
C SER A 413 -7.34 -12.72 -15.87
N ILE A 414 -6.94 -11.58 -16.46
CA ILE A 414 -6.30 -10.47 -15.72
C ILE A 414 -7.33 -9.61 -14.97
N GLY A 415 -8.56 -9.48 -15.51
CA GLY A 415 -9.66 -8.66 -14.98
C GLY A 415 -10.02 -8.85 -13.49
N ARG A 416 -9.63 -9.97 -12.86
CA ARG A 416 -9.85 -10.22 -11.43
C ARG A 416 -8.74 -9.64 -10.56
N GLY A 417 -7.47 -9.72 -10.99
CA GLY A 417 -6.34 -9.17 -10.25
C GLY A 417 -6.20 -7.65 -10.37
N LEU A 418 -6.87 -7.03 -11.33
CA LEU A 418 -6.81 -5.58 -11.60
C LEU A 418 -7.48 -4.70 -10.53
N ARG A 419 -8.07 -5.24 -9.47
CA ARG A 419 -8.71 -4.43 -8.44
C ARG A 419 -7.70 -3.85 -7.45
N LEU A 420 -7.84 -2.56 -7.16
CA LEU A 420 -7.04 -1.85 -6.16
C LEU A 420 -7.44 -2.32 -4.75
N PRO A 421 -6.49 -2.72 -3.87
CA PRO A 421 -6.81 -3.25 -2.54
C PRO A 421 -7.44 -2.18 -1.64
N TYR A 422 -6.87 -0.97 -1.64
CA TYR A 422 -7.32 0.18 -0.85
C TYR A 422 -8.45 0.96 -1.53
N GLY A 423 -9.03 0.43 -2.59
CA GLY A 423 -10.10 1.06 -3.37
C GLY A 423 -9.68 2.27 -4.23
N LYS A 424 -8.61 2.99 -3.85
CA LYS A 424 -7.90 4.02 -4.63
C LYS A 424 -6.49 3.53 -5.01
N ARG A 425 -5.87 4.19 -5.99
CA ARG A 425 -4.42 4.08 -6.22
C ARG A 425 -3.65 4.72 -5.07
N THR A 426 -2.46 4.19 -4.82
CA THR A 426 -1.55 4.58 -3.74
C THR A 426 -0.45 5.51 -4.23
N GLY A 427 -0.09 5.43 -5.51
CA GLY A 427 1.08 6.12 -6.08
C GLY A 427 2.39 5.37 -5.89
N VAL A 428 2.38 4.21 -5.21
CA VAL A 428 3.55 3.32 -5.09
C VAL A 428 3.46 2.21 -6.14
N THR A 429 4.42 2.18 -7.07
CA THR A 429 4.38 1.31 -8.25
C THR A 429 4.27 -0.17 -7.91
N ALA A 430 4.85 -0.64 -6.81
CA ALA A 430 4.74 -2.04 -6.37
C ALA A 430 3.34 -2.41 -5.87
N VAL A 431 2.65 -1.48 -5.22
CA VAL A 431 1.32 -1.68 -4.60
C VAL A 431 0.20 -1.53 -5.63
N ASP A 432 0.37 -0.63 -6.60
CA ASP A 432 -0.62 -0.38 -7.65
C ASP A 432 -0.50 -1.29 -8.89
N ARG A 433 0.41 -2.28 -8.91
CA ARG A 433 0.72 -3.10 -10.10
C ARG A 433 0.29 -4.58 -9.97
N LEU A 434 0.05 -5.21 -11.12
CA LEU A 434 -0.24 -6.64 -11.27
C LEU A 434 0.79 -7.27 -12.23
N ASN A 435 1.59 -8.22 -11.75
CA ASN A 435 2.68 -8.84 -12.49
C ASN A 435 2.20 -10.07 -13.28
N ILE A 436 2.65 -10.23 -14.54
CA ILE A 436 2.28 -11.35 -15.42
C ILE A 436 3.56 -11.96 -16.02
N VAL A 437 3.98 -13.13 -15.53
CA VAL A 437 5.28 -13.72 -15.90
C VAL A 437 5.17 -14.51 -17.20
N ALA A 438 5.84 -14.06 -18.27
CA ALA A 438 5.54 -14.53 -19.63
C ALA A 438 6.76 -14.63 -20.56
N HIS A 439 7.89 -15.17 -20.09
CA HIS A 439 9.14 -15.29 -20.87
C HIS A 439 8.96 -15.89 -22.28
N ASP A 440 8.12 -16.92 -22.42
CA ASP A 440 7.87 -17.63 -23.68
C ASP A 440 7.18 -16.78 -24.76
N ARG A 441 6.38 -15.80 -24.37
CA ARG A 441 5.49 -15.02 -25.25
C ARG A 441 5.46 -13.53 -24.90
N PHE A 442 6.56 -13.03 -24.35
CA PHE A 442 6.71 -11.63 -23.97
C PHE A 442 6.42 -10.71 -25.16
N GLN A 443 7.05 -10.96 -26.31
CA GLN A 443 6.87 -10.14 -27.50
C GLN A 443 5.45 -10.22 -28.06
N GLU A 444 4.82 -11.40 -28.13
CA GLU A 444 3.43 -11.54 -28.60
C GLU A 444 2.44 -10.70 -27.75
N ILE A 445 2.61 -10.72 -26.43
CA ILE A 445 1.76 -9.99 -25.48
C ILE A 445 2.04 -8.48 -25.53
N VAL A 446 3.30 -8.09 -25.76
CA VAL A 446 3.73 -6.70 -25.94
C VAL A 446 3.21 -6.11 -27.25
N ASP A 447 3.32 -6.82 -28.36
CA ASP A 447 2.88 -6.36 -29.68
C ASP A 447 1.36 -6.22 -29.73
N GLU A 448 0.63 -7.20 -29.18
CA GLU A 448 -0.83 -7.13 -29.03
C GLU A 448 -1.25 -5.94 -28.14
N ALA A 449 -0.49 -5.58 -27.10
CA ALA A 449 -0.76 -4.42 -26.24
C ALA A 449 -0.29 -3.07 -26.80
N ASN A 450 0.60 -3.07 -27.78
CA ASN A 450 1.03 -1.87 -28.53
C ASN A 450 0.13 -1.58 -29.74
N ASN A 451 -0.75 -2.51 -30.11
CA ASN A 451 -1.72 -2.37 -31.19
C ASN A 451 -2.70 -1.20 -30.91
N PRO A 452 -2.80 -0.18 -31.78
CA PRO A 452 -3.71 0.96 -31.58
C PRO A 452 -5.20 0.60 -31.44
N ASP A 453 -5.62 -0.54 -32.01
CA ASP A 453 -7.00 -1.03 -31.91
C ASP A 453 -7.26 -1.86 -30.63
N ASN A 454 -6.25 -2.08 -29.78
CA ASN A 454 -6.40 -2.83 -28.53
C ASN A 454 -6.70 -1.90 -27.33
N PRO A 455 -7.81 -2.10 -26.58
CA PRO A 455 -8.15 -1.32 -25.39
C PRO A 455 -7.30 -1.62 -24.14
N LEU A 456 -6.03 -2.01 -24.30
CA LEU A 456 -5.14 -2.49 -23.23
C LEU A 456 -3.68 -2.04 -23.44
N ARG A 457 -3.25 -1.02 -22.68
CA ARG A 457 -1.82 -0.67 -22.56
C ARG A 457 -1.19 -1.47 -21.42
N LEU A 458 -0.16 -2.28 -21.72
CA LEU A 458 0.57 -3.06 -20.72
C LEU A 458 1.96 -2.44 -20.46
N LYS A 459 2.41 -2.39 -19.20
CA LYS A 459 3.81 -2.03 -18.89
C LYS A 459 4.74 -3.22 -19.12
N GLN A 460 5.97 -2.97 -19.55
CA GLN A 460 7.02 -3.99 -19.68
C GLN A 460 7.94 -3.95 -18.47
N VAL A 461 8.21 -5.11 -17.88
CA VAL A 461 9.18 -5.31 -16.81
C VAL A 461 10.22 -6.33 -17.26
N ILE A 462 11.50 -5.95 -17.13
CA ILE A 462 12.63 -6.79 -17.46
C ILE A 462 13.47 -6.98 -16.20
N LEU A 463 13.34 -8.16 -15.58
CA LEU A 463 14.21 -8.65 -14.51
C LEU A 463 15.64 -8.79 -15.07
N ASP A 464 16.67 -8.62 -14.24
CA ASP A 464 18.02 -9.02 -14.68
C ASP A 464 18.20 -10.54 -14.66
N ALA A 465 19.06 -11.04 -15.55
CA ALA A 465 19.48 -12.43 -15.51
C ALA A 465 20.34 -12.67 -14.25
N PRO A 466 20.21 -13.83 -13.56
CA PRO A 466 20.86 -14.06 -12.27
C PRO A 466 22.39 -14.05 -12.39
N SER A 467 23.02 -12.99 -11.86
CA SER A 467 24.48 -12.89 -11.69
C SER A 467 24.88 -13.25 -10.26
N GLU A 468 26.15 -13.58 -10.03
CA GLU A 468 26.63 -14.07 -8.72
C GLU A 468 27.06 -12.95 -7.75
N ASN A 469 27.25 -11.71 -8.21
CA ASN A 469 28.11 -10.74 -7.52
C ASN A 469 27.63 -9.27 -7.51
N GLU A 470 26.34 -8.99 -7.68
CA GLU A 470 25.77 -7.67 -7.37
C GLU A 470 24.76 -7.81 -6.23
N LYS A 471 24.95 -7.00 -5.17
CA LYS A 471 24.15 -6.96 -3.94
C LYS A 471 23.88 -5.50 -3.60
N SER A 472 22.86 -5.22 -2.78
CA SER A 472 22.71 -3.93 -2.11
C SER A 472 22.76 -4.07 -0.59
N GLU A 473 23.22 -3.02 0.07
CA GLU A 473 23.38 -2.94 1.52
C GLU A 473 22.61 -1.71 2.04
N SER A 474 21.89 -1.89 3.14
CA SER A 474 21.28 -0.78 3.87
C SER A 474 22.31 -0.28 4.88
N VAL A 475 22.90 0.89 4.59
CA VAL A 475 23.91 1.51 5.46
C VAL A 475 23.19 2.41 6.45
N SER A 476 23.23 2.03 7.73
CA SER A 476 22.88 2.92 8.83
C SER A 476 24.02 3.92 9.07
N VAL A 477 23.66 5.18 9.24
CA VAL A 477 24.58 6.31 9.43
C VAL A 477 24.18 7.04 10.70
N SER A 478 24.91 6.75 11.77
CA SER A 478 24.85 7.47 13.04
C SER A 478 25.56 8.83 12.94
N SER A 479 25.44 9.65 13.97
CA SER A 479 26.11 10.94 14.02
C SER A 479 27.61 10.79 14.32
N ASN A 480 28.37 11.84 14.02
CA ASN A 480 29.79 11.91 14.41
C ASN A 480 30.01 11.84 15.93
N LEU A 481 29.01 12.21 16.75
CA LEU A 481 29.06 12.09 18.20
C LEU A 481 29.16 10.62 18.62
N ASP A 482 28.29 9.79 18.04
CA ASP A 482 28.21 8.35 18.33
C ASP A 482 29.48 7.63 17.89
N GLY A 483 30.02 7.99 16.70
CA GLY A 483 31.27 7.45 16.20
C GLY A 483 32.51 7.80 17.04
N LEU A 484 32.51 8.97 17.70
CA LEU A 484 33.62 9.42 18.56
C LEU A 484 33.57 8.83 19.99
N VAL A 485 32.43 8.29 20.42
CA VAL A 485 32.22 7.76 21.79
C VAL A 485 31.89 6.26 21.80
N GLY A 486 31.53 5.65 20.67
CA GLY A 486 31.16 4.23 20.60
C GLY A 486 32.31 3.26 20.88
N GLY A 487 33.53 3.51 20.38
CA GLY A 487 34.72 2.65 20.55
C GLY A 487 34.65 1.26 19.89
N LYS A 488 33.44 0.76 19.61
CA LYS A 488 33.12 -0.37 18.73
C LYS A 488 31.96 0.03 17.83
N THR A 489 32.10 -0.18 16.53
CA THR A 489 31.02 -0.01 15.55
C THR A 489 30.55 -1.38 15.07
N ASP A 490 29.59 -1.98 15.79
CA ASP A 490 28.83 -3.13 15.28
C ASP A 490 27.83 -2.62 14.22
N GLY A 491 28.39 -2.42 13.02
CA GLY A 491 27.77 -1.76 11.88
C GLY A 491 28.86 -1.37 10.89
N LEU A 492 29.09 -2.25 9.91
CA LEU A 492 30.06 -2.17 8.80
C LEU A 492 31.08 -1.02 8.88
N VAL A 493 32.27 -1.33 9.39
CA VAL A 493 33.45 -0.48 9.16
C VAL A 493 33.66 -0.41 7.65
N TYR A 494 33.39 0.75 7.05
CA TYR A 494 33.96 1.11 5.75
C TYR A 494 35.49 1.13 5.93
N THR A 495 36.13 0.01 5.60
CA THR A 495 37.58 -0.11 5.44
C THR A 495 37.99 0.60 4.15
N ALA A 496 37.78 1.92 4.14
CA ALA A 496 38.32 2.78 3.12
C ALA A 496 39.84 2.60 3.09
N LEU A 497 40.34 2.08 1.97
CA LEU A 497 41.70 2.35 1.53
C LEU A 497 41.90 3.86 1.67
N ASN A 498 42.78 4.26 2.60
CA ASN A 498 42.82 5.59 3.20
C ASN A 498 42.34 6.70 2.23
N PRO A 499 41.20 7.36 2.48
CA PRO A 499 40.90 8.62 1.81
C PRO A 499 42.11 9.52 2.06
N PRO A 500 42.78 10.06 1.03
CA PRO A 500 44.02 10.77 1.22
C PRO A 500 43.74 11.97 2.13
N ARG A 501 44.23 11.92 3.37
CA ARG A 501 44.11 13.02 4.34
C ARG A 501 44.55 14.29 3.62
N PRO A 502 43.73 15.36 3.60
CA PRO A 502 44.19 16.66 3.16
C PRO A 502 45.43 17.04 3.97
N VAL A 503 46.59 17.07 3.32
CA VAL A 503 47.84 17.53 3.93
C VAL A 503 47.79 19.05 3.95
N GLY A 504 47.05 19.57 4.94
CA GLY A 504 46.70 20.98 5.06
C GLY A 504 45.86 21.25 6.30
N GLU A 505 46.55 21.64 7.37
CA GLU A 505 46.19 22.67 8.37
C GLU A 505 44.69 23.03 8.53
N GLY A 506 44.13 22.96 9.76
CA GLY A 506 42.87 23.68 10.01
C GLY A 506 41.90 23.22 11.10
N ARG A 507 42.21 22.22 11.94
CA ARG A 507 41.49 22.05 13.22
C ARG A 507 42.48 22.19 14.38
N GLY A 508 42.18 23.14 15.27
CA GLY A 508 42.98 23.42 16.45
C GLY A 508 43.00 22.25 17.43
N GLU A 509 44.03 22.23 18.27
CA GLU A 509 44.31 21.13 19.19
C GLU A 509 43.15 20.93 20.19
N GLY A 510 42.61 19.72 20.20
CA GLY A 510 41.34 19.41 20.84
C GLY A 510 40.88 17.98 20.56
N THR A 511 41.83 17.03 20.54
CA THR A 511 41.51 15.61 20.39
C THR A 511 40.82 15.10 21.66
N PHE A 512 39.49 15.10 21.63
CA PHE A 512 38.63 14.37 22.57
C PHE A 512 38.79 12.85 22.35
N SER A 513 39.99 12.31 22.59
CA SER A 513 40.26 10.87 22.54
C SER A 513 40.10 10.27 23.94
N PHE A 514 39.14 9.37 24.07
CA PHE A 514 39.03 8.45 25.20
C PHE A 514 39.97 7.27 24.92
N ASN A 515 41.06 7.17 25.70
CA ASN A 515 42.24 6.38 25.32
C ASN A 515 42.21 4.96 25.91
N SER A 516 41.34 4.71 26.88
CA SER A 516 41.06 3.42 27.47
C SER A 516 39.59 3.03 27.31
N THR A 517 39.30 1.73 27.33
CA THR A 517 37.91 1.22 27.31
C THR A 517 37.08 1.75 28.49
N ALA A 518 37.70 1.98 29.65
CA ALA A 518 37.04 2.56 30.82
C ALA A 518 36.66 4.02 30.61
N GLU A 519 37.53 4.84 30.00
CA GLU A 519 37.19 6.21 29.58
C GLU A 519 36.02 6.22 28.58
N THR A 520 36.04 5.33 27.59
CA THR A 520 35.00 5.23 26.57
C THR A 520 33.63 4.86 27.17
N THR A 521 33.57 3.84 28.04
CA THR A 521 32.32 3.47 28.73
C THR A 521 31.81 4.59 29.65
N ALA A 522 32.70 5.28 30.37
CA ALA A 522 32.31 6.43 31.19
C ALA A 522 31.78 7.61 30.34
N ALA A 523 32.34 7.83 29.14
CA ALA A 523 31.85 8.83 28.19
C ALA A 523 30.48 8.46 27.58
N GLN A 524 30.23 7.17 27.34
CA GLN A 524 28.92 6.66 26.90
C GLN A 524 27.84 6.92 27.95
N TYR A 525 28.12 6.61 29.22
CA TYR A 525 27.22 6.92 30.33
C TYR A 525 27.02 8.44 30.48
N ALA A 526 28.07 9.25 30.34
CA ALA A 526 27.96 10.71 30.39
C ALA A 526 27.01 11.27 29.32
N ILE A 527 27.12 10.81 28.06
CA ILE A 527 26.22 11.21 26.97
C ILE A 527 24.79 10.68 27.21
N ALA A 528 24.62 9.47 27.74
CA ALA A 528 23.31 8.94 28.07
C ALA A 528 22.59 9.81 29.14
N GLU A 529 23.30 10.23 30.19
CA GLU A 529 22.73 11.15 31.19
C GLU A 529 22.47 12.56 30.63
N PHE A 530 23.37 13.12 29.82
CA PHE A 530 23.12 14.41 29.17
C PHE A 530 21.92 14.35 28.20
N ASN A 531 21.70 13.23 27.52
CA ASN A 531 20.53 13.01 26.68
C ASN A 531 19.23 12.93 27.49
N LYS A 532 19.22 12.37 28.71
CA LYS A 532 18.03 12.42 29.61
C LYS A 532 17.67 13.86 30.00
N LEU A 533 18.68 14.71 30.21
CA LEU A 533 18.47 16.11 30.62
C LEU A 533 17.82 16.99 29.53
N GLN A 534 17.77 16.56 28.27
CA GLN A 534 17.10 17.32 27.19
C GLN A 534 15.63 17.66 27.53
N HIS A 535 14.93 16.71 28.17
CA HIS A 535 13.53 16.81 28.59
C HIS A 535 13.33 17.65 29.86
N SER A 536 14.39 18.26 30.38
CA SER A 536 14.37 19.20 31.50
C SER A 536 14.72 20.63 31.04
N PRO A 537 13.93 21.28 30.17
CA PRO A 537 14.24 22.61 29.62
C PRO A 537 14.31 23.74 30.68
N LYS A 538 13.83 23.50 31.91
CA LYS A 538 14.02 24.39 33.07
C LYS A 538 15.43 24.32 33.69
N THR A 539 16.17 23.24 33.40
CA THR A 539 17.50 22.94 33.93
C THR A 539 18.57 23.04 32.83
N VAL A 540 18.26 22.51 31.64
CA VAL A 540 19.13 22.51 30.46
C VAL A 540 18.32 23.04 29.27
N ALA A 541 18.22 24.38 29.19
CA ALA A 541 17.38 25.04 28.19
C ALA A 541 17.96 25.00 26.76
N THR A 542 19.27 24.79 26.62
CA THR A 542 20.04 24.66 25.37
C THR A 542 21.21 23.69 25.59
N SER A 543 21.80 23.14 24.53
CA SER A 543 22.97 22.25 24.65
C SER A 543 24.14 22.91 25.39
N LYS A 544 24.34 24.22 25.23
CA LYS A 544 25.38 24.99 25.97
C LYS A 544 25.26 24.87 27.49
N ALA A 545 24.05 24.65 28.03
CA ALA A 545 23.85 24.51 29.48
C ALA A 545 24.45 23.19 30.04
N LEU A 546 24.82 22.23 29.19
CA LEU A 546 25.61 21.05 29.57
C LEU A 546 27.04 21.40 30.03
N LEU A 547 27.53 22.61 29.71
CA LEU A 547 28.82 23.14 30.18
C LEU A 547 28.75 23.76 31.59
N ASN A 548 27.57 23.86 32.19
CA ASN A 548 27.42 24.41 33.53
C ASN A 548 27.98 23.42 34.58
N ALA A 549 28.87 23.91 35.45
CA ALA A 549 29.55 23.08 36.44
C ALA A 549 28.60 22.29 37.36
N ASP A 550 27.42 22.81 37.67
CA ASP A 550 26.43 22.10 38.50
C ASP A 550 25.68 21.01 37.74
N VAL A 551 25.45 21.18 36.43
CA VAL A 551 24.93 20.12 35.54
C VAL A 551 25.96 19.00 35.40
N GLN A 552 27.24 19.35 35.23
CA GLN A 552 28.33 18.38 35.15
C GLN A 552 28.51 17.60 36.47
N LYS A 553 28.42 18.24 37.64
CA LYS A 553 28.47 17.53 38.95
C LYS A 553 27.38 16.46 39.09
N LEU A 554 26.15 16.75 38.64
CA LEU A 554 25.05 15.79 38.66
C LEU A 554 25.36 14.55 37.80
N VAL A 555 25.87 14.78 36.59
CA VAL A 555 26.23 13.69 35.66
C VAL A 555 27.47 12.92 36.15
N VAL A 556 28.48 13.58 36.72
CA VAL A 556 29.62 12.90 37.37
C VAL A 556 29.17 11.94 38.45
N LEU A 557 28.20 12.34 39.29
CA LEU A 557 27.66 11.48 40.35
C LEU A 557 26.94 10.26 39.76
N ALA A 558 26.04 10.46 38.78
CA ALA A 558 25.31 9.38 38.12
C ALA A 558 26.23 8.40 37.36
N VAL A 559 27.24 8.91 36.63
CA VAL A 559 28.22 8.07 35.92
C VAL A 559 29.10 7.30 36.90
N THR A 560 29.51 7.91 38.03
CA THR A 560 30.27 7.23 39.08
C THR A 560 29.45 6.09 39.71
N GLU A 561 28.17 6.31 39.96
CA GLU A 561 27.26 5.29 40.49
C GLU A 561 27.10 4.11 39.51
N GLN A 562 26.84 4.38 38.23
CA GLN A 562 26.72 3.35 37.18
C GLN A 562 28.00 2.53 37.01
N LEU A 563 29.17 3.18 36.99
CA LEU A 563 30.47 2.50 36.97
C LEU A 563 30.68 1.60 38.19
N SER A 564 30.21 2.02 39.38
CA SER A 564 30.32 1.23 40.60
C SER A 564 29.43 -0.02 40.59
N MET A 565 28.22 0.07 40.02
CA MET A 565 27.30 -1.07 39.90
C MET A 565 27.80 -2.14 38.92
N GLY A 566 28.52 -1.74 37.86
CA GLY A 566 29.09 -2.68 36.88
C GLY A 566 30.28 -3.51 37.38
N GLN A 567 30.92 -3.16 38.51
CA GLN A 567 32.18 -3.77 38.96
C GLN A 567 32.03 -4.99 39.91
N GLN A 568 30.93 -5.74 39.85
CA GLN A 568 30.77 -6.98 40.65
C GLN A 568 31.55 -8.22 40.10
N SER A 569 32.63 -8.00 39.33
CA SER A 569 33.46 -9.09 38.77
C SER A 569 34.80 -9.23 39.50
N LEU A 570 35.18 -10.45 39.84
CA LEU A 570 36.35 -10.79 40.67
C LEU A 570 37.68 -10.79 39.88
N LEU A 571 38.13 -9.62 39.41
CA LEU A 571 39.50 -9.42 38.92
C LEU A 571 40.10 -8.08 39.41
N PRO A 572 41.38 -8.05 39.84
CA PRO A 572 42.08 -6.82 40.19
C PRO A 572 42.60 -6.07 38.94
N GLU A 573 43.11 -4.86 39.16
CA GLU A 573 43.72 -3.95 38.16
C GLU A 573 42.74 -3.25 37.19
N VAL A 574 42.00 -2.26 37.71
CA VAL A 574 41.45 -1.14 36.93
C VAL A 574 42.17 0.13 37.39
N GLN A 575 42.71 0.93 36.46
CA GLN A 575 43.30 2.22 36.80
C GLN A 575 42.21 3.25 37.15
N PRO A 576 42.44 4.16 38.12
CA PRO A 576 41.46 5.19 38.47
C PRO A 576 41.31 6.20 37.32
N ILE A 577 40.14 6.19 36.67
CA ILE A 577 39.78 7.16 35.64
C ILE A 577 39.20 8.45 36.26
N ASP A 578 39.52 9.61 35.68
CA ASP A 578 38.93 10.89 36.09
C ASP A 578 37.56 11.08 35.44
N VAL A 579 36.51 10.66 36.15
CA VAL A 579 35.12 10.78 35.69
C VAL A 579 34.72 12.25 35.49
N ALA A 580 35.32 13.22 36.21
CA ALA A 580 34.98 14.64 36.06
C ALA A 580 35.54 15.22 34.75
N ASP A 581 36.79 14.91 34.41
CA ASP A 581 37.39 15.26 33.11
C ASP A 581 36.66 14.57 31.95
N ILE A 582 36.29 13.28 32.09
CA ILE A 582 35.53 12.54 31.07
C ILE A 582 34.16 13.17 30.82
N VAL A 583 33.41 13.52 31.88
CA VAL A 583 32.09 14.17 31.76
C VAL A 583 32.20 15.58 31.17
N ALA A 584 33.23 16.35 31.52
CA ALA A 584 33.49 17.66 30.93
C ALA A 584 33.84 17.56 29.42
N LYS A 585 34.65 16.57 29.04
CA LYS A 585 34.96 16.23 27.63
C LYS A 585 33.72 15.82 26.85
N ALA A 586 32.87 14.95 27.42
CA ALA A 586 31.62 14.52 26.82
C ALA A 586 30.64 15.69 26.60
N ALA A 587 30.51 16.60 27.58
CA ALA A 587 29.68 17.80 27.45
C ALA A 587 30.16 18.72 26.31
N ALA A 588 31.48 18.99 26.26
CA ALA A 588 32.08 19.79 25.20
C ALA A 588 31.94 19.14 23.81
N LEU A 589 32.09 17.82 23.72
CA LEU A 589 31.90 17.07 22.47
C LEU A 589 30.45 17.13 21.99
N MET A 590 29.48 16.99 22.90
CA MET A 590 28.05 17.05 22.59
C MET A 590 27.63 18.44 22.06
N VAL A 591 28.06 19.53 22.71
CA VAL A 591 27.85 20.91 22.21
C VAL A 591 28.49 21.14 20.82
N ASN A 592 29.62 20.48 20.56
CA ASN A 592 30.31 20.52 19.27
C ASN A 592 29.67 19.63 18.17
N GLN A 593 28.69 18.78 18.50
CA GLN A 593 28.01 17.89 17.53
C GLN A 593 26.48 18.03 17.49
N THR A 594 25.88 18.85 18.35
CA THR A 594 24.43 19.16 18.37
C THR A 594 24.14 20.56 17.80
N ILE A 595 23.00 20.75 17.14
CA ILE A 595 22.41 22.08 16.87
C ILE A 595 21.17 22.20 17.77
N ASP A 596 20.97 23.36 18.41
CA ASP A 596 19.87 23.58 19.36
C ASP A 596 18.49 23.55 18.66
N MET A 597 17.87 22.37 18.62
CA MET A 597 16.54 22.11 18.04
C MET A 597 15.49 21.89 19.15
N PRO A 598 14.72 22.93 19.54
CA PRO A 598 13.73 22.80 20.61
C PRO A 598 12.48 22.04 20.12
N ARG A 599 11.97 21.10 20.93
CA ARG A 599 10.70 20.38 20.61
C ARG A 599 9.50 21.25 21.01
N VAL A 600 9.09 22.10 20.08
CA VAL A 600 7.91 22.98 20.21
C VAL A 600 6.62 22.18 20.01
N MET A 601 5.80 22.06 21.05
CA MET A 601 4.48 21.43 21.02
C MET A 601 3.37 22.47 21.24
N VAL A 602 2.20 22.26 20.62
CA VAL A 602 0.98 23.03 20.89
C VAL A 602 0.02 22.10 21.64
N VAL A 603 0.00 22.20 22.96
CA VAL A 603 -0.57 21.20 23.88
C VAL A 603 -1.83 21.71 24.60
N PRO A 604 -2.90 20.90 24.67
CA PRO A 604 -4.11 21.23 25.41
C PRO A 604 -3.91 21.13 26.93
N LYS A 605 -3.82 22.29 27.58
CA LYS A 605 -3.83 22.51 29.02
C LYS A 605 -5.13 21.96 29.61
N GLY A 606 -5.00 20.89 30.36
CA GLY A 606 -6.06 20.05 30.94
C GLY A 606 -5.43 18.95 31.79
N GLN A 607 -6.23 18.03 32.35
CA GLN A 607 -5.70 16.87 33.08
C GLN A 607 -5.74 15.63 32.18
N VAL A 608 -4.57 15.14 31.78
CA VAL A 608 -4.43 14.03 30.82
C VAL A 608 -4.04 12.75 31.53
N SER A 609 -4.72 11.65 31.19
CA SER A 609 -4.45 10.29 31.66
C SER A 609 -4.47 9.34 30.47
N TYR A 610 -3.54 8.37 30.45
CA TYR A 610 -3.32 7.47 29.31
C TYR A 610 -2.77 6.10 29.72
N GLY A 611 -2.70 5.19 28.76
CA GLY A 611 -2.06 3.87 28.87
C GLY A 611 -2.64 2.87 27.87
N TYR A 612 -2.29 1.59 28.01
CA TYR A 612 -2.82 0.49 27.17
C TYR A 612 -3.72 -0.46 27.96
N LYS A 613 -4.68 -1.09 27.27
CA LYS A 613 -5.47 -2.21 27.81
C LYS A 613 -4.80 -3.54 27.46
N PRO A 614 -4.68 -4.51 28.38
CA PRO A 614 -4.12 -5.83 28.06
C PRO A 614 -4.87 -6.54 26.93
N PHE A 615 -4.13 -7.16 26.01
CA PHE A 615 -4.68 -7.83 24.83
C PHE A 615 -3.78 -8.99 24.37
N THR A 616 -4.35 -9.90 23.57
CA THR A 616 -3.60 -10.95 22.87
C THR A 616 -3.35 -10.50 21.44
N LEU A 617 -2.14 -10.69 20.90
CA LEU A 617 -1.85 -10.38 19.51
C LEU A 617 -2.73 -11.19 18.55
N ASN A 618 -3.28 -10.51 17.56
CA ASN A 618 -3.64 -11.18 16.34
C ASN A 618 -2.35 -11.43 15.52
N LEU A 619 -2.00 -12.71 15.38
CA LEU A 619 -0.88 -13.22 14.58
C LEU A 619 -1.34 -14.00 13.36
N GLU A 620 -2.65 -14.07 13.13
CA GLU A 620 -3.23 -14.67 11.93
C GLU A 620 -2.67 -13.93 10.71
N GLY A 621 -2.19 -14.68 9.72
CA GLY A 621 -1.56 -14.15 8.50
C GLY A 621 -0.13 -13.66 8.63
N LEU A 622 0.47 -13.64 9.83
CA LEU A 622 1.89 -13.32 10.02
C LEU A 622 2.80 -14.52 9.64
N ASN A 623 2.55 -15.11 8.47
CA ASN A 623 3.19 -16.32 7.94
C ASN A 623 4.45 -15.99 7.14
N LEU A 624 5.29 -15.13 7.71
CA LEU A 624 6.53 -14.62 7.12
C LEU A 624 7.50 -15.77 6.77
N GLN A 625 8.36 -15.55 5.78
CA GLN A 625 9.25 -16.56 5.20
C GLN A 625 10.71 -16.08 5.14
N PRO A 626 11.69 -16.99 5.21
CA PRO A 626 13.08 -16.67 4.92
C PRO A 626 13.25 -16.19 3.46
N SER A 627 13.78 -14.98 3.30
CA SER A 627 13.99 -14.31 2.00
C SER A 627 15.40 -14.59 1.46
N GLU A 628 15.55 -14.74 0.14
CA GLU A 628 16.82 -15.26 -0.45
C GLU A 628 17.39 -14.49 -1.66
N ARG A 629 16.63 -13.61 -2.34
CA ARG A 629 17.16 -12.73 -3.40
C ARG A 629 16.20 -11.64 -3.92
N ASP A 630 16.70 -10.92 -4.94
CA ASP A 630 16.42 -9.54 -5.29
C ASP A 630 15.61 -9.40 -6.60
N ILE A 631 14.99 -8.24 -6.85
CA ILE A 631 14.09 -7.99 -8.02
C ILE A 631 14.24 -6.58 -8.61
N ILE A 632 14.05 -6.47 -9.93
CA ILE A 632 14.05 -5.21 -10.69
C ILE A 632 12.72 -5.02 -11.44
N ILE A 633 12.20 -3.80 -11.48
CA ILE A 633 10.95 -3.42 -12.16
C ILE A 633 11.22 -2.23 -13.08
N GLN A 634 10.57 -2.14 -14.25
CA GLN A 634 10.67 -1.00 -15.17
C GLN A 634 9.28 -0.40 -15.48
N SER A 635 9.19 0.92 -15.63
CA SER A 635 7.95 1.66 -15.90
C SER A 635 7.99 2.39 -17.24
N LEU A 636 7.17 1.97 -18.21
CA LEU A 636 7.16 2.57 -19.56
C LEU A 636 6.50 3.96 -19.68
N GLN A 637 5.91 4.51 -18.61
CA GLN A 637 5.41 5.90 -18.63
C GLN A 637 6.50 6.94 -18.32
N THR A 638 7.54 6.54 -17.59
CA THR A 638 8.61 7.44 -17.10
C THR A 638 10.01 6.96 -17.46
N ASN A 639 10.15 5.72 -17.95
CA ASN A 639 11.42 4.99 -18.16
C ASN A 639 12.25 4.73 -16.89
N GLU A 640 11.64 4.83 -15.71
CA GLU A 640 12.29 4.58 -14.42
C GLU A 640 12.39 3.08 -14.10
N GLN A 641 13.36 2.73 -13.24
CA GLN A 641 13.61 1.37 -12.75
C GLN A 641 13.68 1.32 -11.21
N GLU A 642 13.00 0.35 -10.60
CA GLU A 642 12.98 0.09 -9.15
C GLU A 642 13.75 -1.21 -8.81
N TYR A 643 14.24 -1.33 -7.57
CA TYR A 643 15.08 -2.43 -7.07
C TYR A 643 14.66 -2.86 -5.65
N MET A 644 14.72 -4.15 -5.31
CA MET A 644 14.47 -4.70 -3.96
C MET A 644 15.50 -5.79 -3.61
N VAL A 645 15.97 -5.87 -2.35
CA VAL A 645 17.14 -6.70 -1.95
C VAL A 645 16.98 -7.40 -0.59
N ALA A 646 17.55 -8.60 -0.44
CA ALA A 646 17.53 -9.40 0.79
C ALA A 646 18.72 -9.17 1.75
N HIS A 647 18.54 -9.43 3.06
CA HIS A 647 19.54 -9.22 4.12
C HIS A 647 20.02 -10.52 4.79
N ALA A 648 21.07 -10.40 5.63
CA ALA A 648 21.77 -11.50 6.28
C ALA A 648 21.41 -11.68 7.77
N VAL A 649 21.60 -12.90 8.29
CA VAL A 649 21.08 -13.31 9.61
C VAL A 649 21.94 -12.78 10.77
N LEU A 650 21.31 -12.03 11.68
CA LEU A 650 21.82 -11.80 13.04
C LEU A 650 21.28 -12.88 13.98
N SER A 651 22.07 -13.25 15.00
CA SER A 651 21.73 -14.31 15.96
C SER A 651 21.86 -13.80 17.39
N GLU A 652 20.72 -13.66 18.08
CA GLU A 652 20.65 -13.25 19.48
C GLU A 652 20.40 -14.44 20.42
N ALA A 653 20.83 -14.32 21.68
CA ALA A 653 20.65 -15.36 22.70
C ALA A 653 19.19 -15.59 23.13
N LYS A 654 18.29 -14.64 22.83
CA LYS A 654 16.83 -14.78 22.97
C LYS A 654 16.17 -14.21 21.71
N PRO A 655 15.52 -15.02 20.85
CA PRO A 655 14.84 -14.52 19.66
C PRO A 655 13.70 -13.53 19.96
N GLU A 656 13.18 -13.50 21.18
CA GLU A 656 12.19 -12.53 21.66
C GLU A 656 12.78 -11.12 21.75
N ASN A 657 14.08 -10.98 22.10
CA ASN A 657 14.75 -9.69 22.22
C ASN A 657 14.87 -8.96 20.88
N THR A 658 15.08 -9.67 19.77
CA THR A 658 15.18 -9.09 18.42
C THR A 658 13.94 -8.29 18.01
N ILE A 659 12.77 -8.63 18.58
CA ILE A 659 11.52 -7.88 18.41
C ILE A 659 11.43 -6.75 19.44
N VAL A 660 11.76 -7.01 20.71
CA VAL A 660 11.73 -5.99 21.77
C VAL A 660 12.67 -4.82 21.46
N HIS A 661 13.87 -5.07 20.92
CA HIS A 661 14.80 -4.03 20.49
C HIS A 661 14.19 -3.13 19.40
N ALA A 662 13.49 -3.71 18.42
CA ALA A 662 12.79 -2.94 17.39
C ALA A 662 11.45 -2.33 17.87
N LEU A 663 10.96 -2.67 19.07
CA LEU A 663 9.85 -1.99 19.74
C LEU A 663 10.30 -0.79 20.60
N ILE A 664 11.54 -0.82 21.11
CA ILE A 664 12.15 0.30 21.85
C ILE A 664 12.42 1.50 20.91
N ASP A 665 12.50 1.28 19.59
CA ASP A 665 12.62 2.34 18.56
C ASP A 665 11.37 3.25 18.41
N TYR A 666 10.28 3.01 19.15
CA TYR A 666 9.01 3.75 19.05
C TYR A 666 8.84 4.82 20.15
N ASP A 667 9.06 6.09 19.79
CA ASP A 667 8.97 7.29 20.65
C ASP A 667 7.66 7.45 21.45
N ASP A 668 6.60 6.71 21.11
CA ASP A 668 5.24 6.81 21.69
C ASP A 668 4.86 5.64 22.63
N ILE A 669 5.67 4.57 22.71
CA ILE A 669 5.51 3.51 23.72
C ILE A 669 6.39 3.83 24.93
N SER A 670 5.78 4.06 26.10
CA SER A 670 6.54 4.03 27.35
C SER A 670 6.93 2.59 27.69
N TYR A 671 8.18 2.23 27.40
CA TYR A 671 8.69 0.88 27.69
C TYR A 671 8.67 0.57 29.18
N ASP A 672 9.09 1.51 30.03
CA ASP A 672 9.18 1.29 31.49
C ASP A 672 7.81 1.11 32.16
N ASP A 673 6.78 1.84 31.72
CA ASP A 673 5.42 1.70 32.25
C ASP A 673 4.70 0.41 31.77
N HIS A 674 5.22 -0.24 30.72
CA HIS A 674 4.52 -1.30 29.97
C HIS A 674 5.38 -2.53 29.64
N ALA A 675 6.55 -2.68 30.27
CA ALA A 675 7.55 -3.71 29.93
C ALA A 675 7.00 -5.16 29.95
N ASP A 676 6.19 -5.50 30.95
CA ASP A 676 5.57 -6.83 31.07
C ASP A 676 4.71 -7.17 29.84
N LEU A 677 3.90 -6.21 29.38
CA LEU A 677 3.06 -6.34 28.19
C LEU A 677 3.92 -6.49 26.93
N ILE A 678 4.96 -5.66 26.77
CA ILE A 678 5.86 -5.68 25.60
C ILE A 678 6.59 -7.03 25.47
N VAL A 679 7.10 -7.57 26.59
CA VAL A 679 7.78 -8.88 26.62
C VAL A 679 6.79 -10.03 26.39
N GLU A 680 5.57 -9.95 26.93
CA GLU A 680 4.53 -10.95 26.65
C GLU A 680 4.16 -10.98 25.16
N LEU A 681 3.97 -9.81 24.54
CA LEU A 681 3.63 -9.65 23.13
C LEU A 681 4.75 -10.18 22.20
N ALA A 682 6.01 -9.82 22.45
CA ALA A 682 7.15 -10.37 21.69
C ALA A 682 7.25 -11.91 21.84
N THR A 683 6.97 -12.45 23.04
CA THR A 683 6.95 -13.90 23.29
C THR A 683 5.83 -14.60 22.49
N GLN A 684 4.69 -13.97 22.27
CA GLN A 684 3.62 -14.52 21.43
C GLN A 684 4.07 -14.66 19.96
N VAL A 685 4.72 -13.64 19.39
CA VAL A 685 5.25 -13.70 18.01
C VAL A 685 6.25 -14.84 17.84
N VAL A 686 7.24 -14.94 18.73
CA VAL A 686 8.28 -15.97 18.58
C VAL A 686 7.72 -17.38 18.79
N ARG A 687 6.70 -17.55 19.66
CA ARG A 687 5.97 -18.81 19.80
C ARG A 687 5.21 -19.20 18.52
N HIS A 688 4.65 -18.23 17.80
CA HIS A 688 3.99 -18.43 16.50
C HIS A 688 4.99 -18.83 15.42
N LEU A 689 6.11 -18.12 15.27
CA LEU A 689 7.16 -18.46 14.30
C LEU A 689 7.74 -19.87 14.54
N LYS A 690 8.03 -20.22 15.81
CA LYS A 690 8.47 -21.56 16.23
C LYS A 690 7.40 -22.66 16.01
N GLY A 691 6.17 -22.29 15.65
CA GLY A 691 5.09 -23.21 15.31
C GLY A 691 5.14 -23.75 13.87
N TYR A 692 5.87 -23.10 12.96
CA TYR A 692 5.91 -23.50 11.53
C TYR A 692 7.29 -23.34 10.84
N LEU A 693 8.33 -22.87 11.53
CA LEU A 693 9.70 -22.71 11.00
C LEU A 693 10.73 -23.45 11.86
N SER A 694 11.83 -23.89 11.24
CA SER A 694 13.00 -24.40 11.97
C SER A 694 13.75 -23.28 12.73
N ALA A 695 14.62 -23.62 13.69
CA ALA A 695 15.29 -22.61 14.53
C ALA A 695 16.10 -21.58 13.72
N ASP A 696 16.81 -22.02 12.68
CA ASP A 696 17.60 -21.13 11.81
C ASP A 696 16.71 -20.28 10.90
N GLU A 697 15.53 -20.78 10.51
CA GLU A 697 14.54 -20.03 9.74
C GLU A 697 13.77 -19.03 10.61
N VAL A 698 13.49 -19.35 11.87
CA VAL A 698 12.99 -18.38 12.86
C VAL A 698 14.01 -17.25 13.02
N ASN A 699 15.29 -17.56 13.16
CA ASN A 699 16.35 -16.55 13.24
C ASN A 699 16.48 -15.73 11.95
N ASN A 700 16.35 -16.35 10.76
CA ASN A 700 16.32 -15.63 9.49
C ASN A 700 15.11 -14.70 9.37
N VAL A 701 13.91 -15.17 9.72
CA VAL A 701 12.68 -14.35 9.68
C VAL A 701 12.74 -13.22 10.70
N LEU A 702 13.27 -13.45 11.90
CA LEU A 702 13.51 -12.40 12.87
C LEU A 702 14.52 -11.37 12.34
N ALA A 703 15.67 -11.80 11.81
CA ALA A 703 16.67 -10.89 11.26
C ALA A 703 16.13 -10.04 10.08
N ASN A 704 15.42 -10.67 9.13
CA ASN A 704 14.92 -10.02 7.92
C ASN A 704 13.63 -9.22 8.13
N HIS A 705 12.79 -9.58 9.11
CA HIS A 705 11.47 -8.96 9.32
C HIS A 705 11.27 -8.34 10.71
N ARG A 706 12.31 -8.20 11.57
CA ARG A 706 12.19 -7.62 12.93
C ARG A 706 11.40 -6.34 13.01
N HIS A 707 11.62 -5.43 12.06
CA HIS A 707 10.94 -4.13 12.02
C HIS A 707 9.45 -4.33 11.71
N THR A 708 9.10 -5.16 10.72
CA THR A 708 7.72 -5.58 10.43
C THR A 708 7.04 -6.25 11.61
N LEU A 709 7.77 -7.10 12.36
CA LEU A 709 7.27 -7.81 13.54
C LEU A 709 6.98 -6.86 14.70
N ALA A 710 7.96 -6.04 15.09
CA ALA A 710 7.79 -5.02 16.13
C ALA A 710 6.67 -4.04 15.77
N LYS A 711 6.58 -3.61 14.50
CA LYS A 711 5.54 -2.74 13.98
C LYS A 711 4.14 -3.34 14.02
N THR A 712 4.03 -4.64 13.77
CA THR A 712 2.77 -5.39 13.93
C THR A 712 2.30 -5.38 15.39
N ILE A 713 3.22 -5.41 16.35
CA ILE A 713 2.92 -5.26 17.78
C ILE A 713 2.55 -3.80 18.11
N HIS A 714 3.37 -2.82 17.72
CA HIS A 714 3.13 -1.38 17.94
C HIS A 714 1.75 -0.95 17.42
N THR A 715 1.39 -1.34 16.20
CA THR A 715 0.12 -1.00 15.56
C THR A 715 -1.08 -1.55 16.35
N GLN A 716 -0.95 -2.75 16.93
CA GLN A 716 -1.99 -3.32 17.79
C GLN A 716 -1.99 -2.68 19.19
N MET A 717 -0.83 -2.30 19.75
CA MET A 717 -0.77 -1.51 20.99
C MET A 717 -1.49 -0.16 20.82
N ALA A 718 -1.25 0.58 19.72
CA ALA A 718 -1.93 1.84 19.42
C ALA A 718 -3.47 1.71 19.41
N ALA A 719 -4.01 0.61 18.87
CA ALA A 719 -5.44 0.32 18.88
C ALA A 719 -6.03 0.06 20.29
N HIS A 720 -5.18 -0.19 21.30
CA HIS A 720 -5.55 -0.40 22.70
C HIS A 720 -5.21 0.78 23.64
N PHE A 721 -4.73 1.90 23.08
CA PHE A 721 -4.44 3.16 23.78
C PHE A 721 -5.71 3.93 24.22
N TRP A 722 -5.56 4.91 25.11
CA TRP A 722 -6.62 5.85 25.52
C TRP A 722 -6.04 7.18 26.05
N GLU A 723 -6.73 8.30 25.87
CA GLU A 723 -6.29 9.67 26.27
C GLU A 723 -7.51 10.61 26.48
N GLN A 724 -7.33 11.76 27.17
CA GLN A 724 -8.38 12.78 27.43
C GLN A 724 -7.76 14.17 27.74
N ALA A 725 -8.18 15.28 27.09
CA ALA A 725 -7.54 16.62 27.27
C ALA A 725 -8.41 17.84 26.88
N ASP A 726 -7.96 19.07 27.21
CA ASP A 726 -8.75 20.32 27.15
C ASP A 726 -8.23 21.46 26.21
N THR A 727 -7.38 22.42 26.66
CA THR A 727 -7.27 23.78 26.00
C THR A 727 -5.85 24.30 25.64
N TYR A 728 -5.59 24.61 24.37
CA TYR A 728 -4.21 24.72 23.81
C TYR A 728 -3.33 25.92 24.24
N GLU A 729 -2.09 25.62 24.66
CA GLU A 729 -0.94 26.53 24.87
C GLU A 729 0.30 26.03 24.10
N VAL A 730 1.34 26.86 23.93
CA VAL A 730 2.62 26.44 23.30
C VAL A 730 3.64 26.10 24.39
N GLU A 731 4.07 24.84 24.44
CA GLU A 731 5.07 24.31 25.38
C GLU A 731 6.30 23.82 24.64
N VAL A 732 7.50 24.19 25.11
CA VAL A 732 8.75 23.59 24.63
C VAL A 732 9.13 22.45 25.58
N ARG A 733 9.03 21.21 25.10
CA ARG A 733 9.26 19.99 25.90
C ARG A 733 10.71 19.49 25.89
N SER A 734 11.54 20.02 25.00
CA SER A 734 12.98 19.73 24.98
C SER A 734 13.75 20.97 24.55
N GLY A 735 14.86 21.28 25.23
CA GLY A 735 15.69 22.46 24.93
C GLY A 735 16.54 22.33 23.65
N PHE A 736 16.93 21.10 23.35
CA PHE A 736 17.58 20.67 22.11
C PHE A 736 17.07 19.24 21.79
N THR A 737 17.40 18.71 20.61
CA THR A 737 17.03 17.35 20.21
C THR A 737 18.26 16.66 19.61
N PRO A 738 18.62 15.43 20.03
CA PRO A 738 19.66 14.64 19.39
C PRO A 738 19.38 14.36 17.91
N LEU A 739 20.43 13.98 17.18
CA LEU A 739 20.34 13.58 15.77
C LEU A 739 19.83 12.14 15.66
N LYS A 740 18.79 11.90 14.84
CA LYS A 740 18.30 10.53 14.59
C LYS A 740 19.14 9.83 13.52
N THR A 741 19.51 8.56 13.76
CA THR A 741 20.23 7.70 12.82
C THR A 741 19.53 7.68 11.45
N CYS A 742 20.29 7.94 10.39
CA CYS A 742 19.80 7.85 9.01
C CYS A 742 20.02 6.44 8.45
N ALA A 743 19.19 6.01 7.50
CA ALA A 743 19.37 4.75 6.77
C ALA A 743 19.39 5.02 5.27
N TYR A 744 20.39 4.49 4.57
CA TYR A 744 20.56 4.69 3.12
C TYR A 744 20.83 3.36 2.40
N THR A 745 19.94 2.99 1.48
CA THR A 745 20.21 1.90 0.52
C THR A 745 21.28 2.32 -0.49
N VAL A 746 22.29 1.48 -0.66
CA VAL A 746 23.40 1.60 -1.63
C VAL A 746 23.75 0.23 -2.22
N ALA A 747 24.49 0.21 -3.33
CA ALA A 747 25.07 -1.04 -3.82
C ALA A 747 26.21 -1.49 -2.89
N ALA A 748 26.36 -2.80 -2.69
CA ALA A 748 27.42 -3.36 -1.86
C ALA A 748 28.80 -3.06 -2.46
N GLY A 749 29.74 -2.62 -1.63
CA GLY A 749 31.07 -2.18 -2.08
C GLY A 749 31.08 -0.88 -2.90
N GLN A 750 29.96 -0.16 -3.00
CA GLN A 750 29.90 1.14 -3.67
C GLN A 750 30.82 2.14 -2.95
N ALA A 751 31.74 2.74 -3.71
CA ALA A 751 32.61 3.79 -3.21
C ALA A 751 31.80 5.01 -2.78
N VAL A 752 32.12 5.54 -1.60
CA VAL A 752 31.63 6.85 -1.14
C VAL A 752 32.34 7.92 -1.96
N ASN A 753 31.59 8.65 -2.78
CA ASN A 753 32.13 9.77 -3.56
C ASN A 753 32.54 10.91 -2.62
N HIS A 754 33.52 11.72 -3.00
CA HIS A 754 33.79 12.94 -2.27
C HIS A 754 32.72 14.00 -2.62
N TYR A 755 32.24 14.78 -1.65
CA TYR A 755 31.11 15.71 -1.87
C TYR A 755 31.33 16.74 -3.00
N ARG A 756 32.60 17.04 -3.31
CA ARG A 756 33.01 17.96 -4.39
C ARG A 756 33.04 17.32 -5.78
N ASP A 757 32.94 15.99 -5.87
CA ASP A 757 33.04 15.26 -7.13
C ASP A 757 31.86 15.59 -8.05
N THR A 758 32.15 15.81 -9.33
CA THR A 758 31.13 16.15 -10.33
C THR A 758 30.71 14.88 -11.08
N LEU A 759 29.49 14.41 -10.82
CA LEU A 759 28.93 13.26 -11.53
C LEU A 759 28.69 13.61 -13.00
N SER A 760 29.11 12.71 -13.89
CA SER A 760 28.83 12.76 -15.33
C SER A 760 27.37 12.42 -15.66
N ASP A 761 26.76 11.52 -14.90
CA ASP A 761 25.35 11.17 -14.97
C ASP A 761 24.60 11.76 -13.76
N LYS A 762 23.85 12.84 -14.00
CA LYS A 762 23.08 13.52 -12.96
C LYS A 762 21.82 12.77 -12.54
N GLY A 763 21.30 11.86 -13.36
CA GLY A 763 20.10 11.07 -13.03
C GLY A 763 20.38 10.08 -11.90
N LYS A 764 21.61 9.58 -11.80
CA LYS A 764 22.03 8.61 -10.78
C LYS A 764 22.41 9.19 -9.42
N ILE A 765 22.27 10.51 -9.18
CA ILE A 765 22.72 11.08 -7.89
C ILE A 765 22.00 10.47 -6.67
N LYS A 766 20.72 10.10 -6.81
CA LYS A 766 19.93 9.36 -5.82
C LYS A 766 20.42 7.94 -5.53
N GLN A 767 21.45 7.47 -6.24
CA GLN A 767 22.07 6.16 -6.04
C GLN A 767 23.42 6.26 -5.32
N HIS A 768 24.00 7.45 -5.14
CA HIS A 768 25.35 7.62 -4.56
C HIS A 768 25.33 8.13 -3.11
N LEU A 769 26.21 7.59 -2.27
CA LEU A 769 26.65 8.23 -1.03
C LEU A 769 27.79 9.21 -1.32
N PHE A 770 27.78 10.32 -0.58
CA PHE A 770 28.84 11.31 -0.56
C PHE A 770 29.44 11.43 0.84
N GLY A 771 30.73 11.71 0.93
CA GLY A 771 31.48 11.85 2.17
C GLY A 771 32.68 12.79 2.02
N GLY A 772 33.58 12.74 3.00
CA GLY A 772 34.69 13.70 3.14
C GLY A 772 34.27 15.05 3.71
N PHE A 773 33.08 15.11 4.34
CA PHE A 773 32.61 16.28 5.06
C PHE A 773 33.48 16.58 6.29
N SER A 774 33.60 17.86 6.62
CA SER A 774 34.29 18.35 7.81
C SER A 774 33.34 18.97 8.83
N LYS A 775 32.20 19.53 8.38
CA LYS A 775 31.21 20.25 9.21
C LYS A 775 29.82 19.61 9.19
N CYS A 776 29.56 18.66 8.29
CA CYS A 776 28.38 17.82 8.39
C CYS A 776 28.43 17.03 9.71
N LEU A 777 27.30 16.91 10.40
CA LEU A 777 27.19 16.18 11.68
C LEU A 777 27.09 14.65 11.50
N TYR A 778 27.06 14.19 10.26
CA TYR A 778 27.13 12.78 9.85
C TYR A 778 28.35 12.57 8.94
N PRO A 779 28.98 11.38 8.93
CA PRO A 779 30.18 11.12 8.14
C PRO A 779 29.91 11.02 6.63
N VAL A 780 28.69 10.61 6.25
CA VAL A 780 28.21 10.52 4.86
C VAL A 780 26.78 11.03 4.73
N GLN A 781 26.38 11.41 3.51
CA GLN A 781 25.07 11.96 3.17
C GLN A 781 24.61 11.46 1.78
N LYS A 782 23.31 11.50 1.55
CA LYS A 782 22.64 11.19 0.28
C LYS A 782 21.82 12.40 -0.18
N PHE A 783 21.80 12.69 -1.47
CA PHE A 783 21.15 13.89 -2.04
C PHE A 783 20.09 13.49 -3.06
N ASP A 784 18.94 14.17 -3.07
CA ASP A 784 17.89 13.95 -4.07
C ASP A 784 18.22 14.62 -5.42
N SER A 785 19.13 15.61 -5.42
CA SER A 785 19.49 16.39 -6.60
C SER A 785 20.96 16.89 -6.59
N ASP A 786 21.52 17.15 -7.78
CA ASP A 786 22.84 17.80 -7.90
C ASP A 786 22.82 19.24 -7.35
N THR A 787 21.64 19.87 -7.31
CA THR A 787 21.39 21.15 -6.62
C THR A 787 21.74 21.07 -5.14
N GLU A 788 21.21 20.06 -4.43
CA GLU A 788 21.52 19.83 -3.02
C GLU A 788 23.00 19.53 -2.79
N ARG A 789 23.60 18.64 -3.60
CA ARG A 789 25.04 18.33 -3.48
C ARG A 789 25.89 19.59 -3.62
N ARG A 790 25.57 20.46 -4.59
CA ARG A 790 26.25 21.75 -4.77
C ARG A 790 25.95 22.73 -3.64
N PHE A 791 24.77 22.69 -3.03
CA PHE A 791 24.46 23.47 -1.83
C PHE A 791 25.24 22.97 -0.61
N ALA A 792 25.44 21.66 -0.45
CA ALA A 792 26.28 21.07 0.60
C ALA A 792 27.76 21.52 0.51
N VAL A 793 28.29 21.80 -0.70
CA VAL A 793 29.61 22.44 -0.87
C VAL A 793 29.65 23.85 -0.26
N ILE A 794 28.54 24.60 -0.35
CA ILE A 794 28.40 25.93 0.27
C ILE A 794 28.29 25.79 1.80
N LEU A 795 27.52 24.82 2.30
CA LEU A 795 27.39 24.54 3.73
C LEU A 795 28.71 24.12 4.38
N GLU A 796 29.49 23.24 3.74
CA GLU A 796 30.85 22.89 4.21
C GLU A 796 31.77 24.12 4.26
N ARG A 797 31.65 25.06 3.31
CA ARG A 797 32.46 26.29 3.33
C ARG A 797 32.02 27.26 4.43
N ASP A 798 30.72 27.52 4.57
CA ASP A 798 30.21 28.70 5.29
C ASP A 798 29.56 28.41 6.66
N ALA A 799 29.05 27.20 6.90
CA ALA A 799 28.47 26.85 8.20
C ALA A 799 29.56 26.64 9.27
N GLN A 800 29.15 26.56 10.53
CA GLN A 800 29.92 25.94 11.62
C GLN A 800 29.63 24.44 11.70
N LYS A 801 28.34 24.08 11.63
CA LYS A 801 27.78 22.71 11.67
C LYS A 801 26.57 22.63 10.74
N TRP A 802 26.33 21.50 10.07
CA TRP A 802 25.13 21.30 9.24
C TRP A 802 24.73 19.82 9.11
N PHE A 803 23.51 19.54 8.64
CA PHE A 803 23.06 18.18 8.27
C PHE A 803 21.81 18.20 7.35
N LYS A 804 21.46 17.07 6.74
CA LYS A 804 20.11 16.80 6.22
C LYS A 804 19.26 16.10 7.31
N PRO A 805 18.09 16.63 7.69
CA PRO A 805 17.22 16.00 8.69
C PRO A 805 16.58 14.68 8.24
N ALA A 806 16.36 13.79 9.21
CA ALA A 806 15.53 12.59 9.06
C ALA A 806 14.02 12.90 9.29
N LYS A 807 13.15 12.00 8.82
CA LYS A 807 11.71 11.99 9.16
C LYS A 807 11.54 11.83 10.69
N GLY A 808 10.60 12.56 11.29
CA GLY A 808 10.44 12.62 12.75
C GLY A 808 11.50 13.41 13.51
N GLN A 809 12.48 14.06 12.85
CA GLN A 809 13.48 14.92 13.51
C GLN A 809 12.90 16.26 13.99
N PHE A 810 11.86 16.77 13.31
CA PHE A 810 11.27 18.10 13.55
C PHE A 810 9.79 18.08 13.92
N GLN A 811 9.01 17.08 13.47
CA GLN A 811 7.56 16.98 13.76
C GLN A 811 6.77 18.26 13.36
N ILE A 812 7.20 18.92 12.28
CA ILE A 812 6.48 20.04 11.67
C ILE A 812 5.40 19.47 10.77
N TYR A 813 4.13 19.81 11.00
CA TYR A 813 3.02 19.37 10.15
C TYR A 813 2.44 20.54 9.37
N TYR A 814 2.14 20.33 8.09
CA TYR A 814 1.47 21.30 7.22
C TYR A 814 0.14 20.73 6.74
N LYS A 815 -0.78 21.61 6.34
CA LYS A 815 -2.11 21.20 5.88
C LYS A 815 -2.10 20.93 4.39
N ASP A 816 -2.56 19.74 3.99
CA ASP A 816 -2.78 19.36 2.59
C ASP A 816 -4.23 18.85 2.43
N GLY A 817 -5.13 19.74 1.98
CA GLY A 817 -6.56 19.46 1.92
C GLY A 817 -7.19 19.18 3.30
N ALA A 818 -7.37 17.90 3.62
CA ALA A 818 -7.85 17.41 4.93
C ALA A 818 -6.78 16.62 5.70
N GLU A 819 -5.63 16.34 5.08
CA GLU A 819 -4.51 15.61 5.66
C GLU A 819 -3.50 16.58 6.30
N HIS A 820 -2.73 16.08 7.26
CA HIS A 820 -1.71 16.84 7.99
C HIS A 820 -0.34 16.13 7.94
N PRO A 821 0.28 15.98 6.74
CA PRO A 821 1.58 15.33 6.59
C PRO A 821 2.74 16.08 7.27
N GLU A 822 3.79 15.34 7.66
CA GLU A 822 5.04 15.92 8.17
C GLU A 822 5.82 16.62 7.04
N TYR A 823 6.42 17.77 7.37
CA TYR A 823 7.42 18.46 6.58
C TYR A 823 8.82 18.16 7.13
N VAL A 824 9.68 17.62 6.27
CA VAL A 824 11.11 17.47 6.48
C VAL A 824 11.83 18.45 5.53
N PRO A 825 12.64 19.39 6.03
CA PRO A 825 13.37 20.35 5.19
C PRO A 825 14.64 19.73 4.60
N ASP A 826 15.09 20.22 3.44
CA ASP A 826 16.28 19.66 2.74
C ASP A 826 17.57 19.73 3.58
N PHE A 827 17.79 20.82 4.33
CA PHE A 827 18.98 21.02 5.18
C PHE A 827 18.71 21.88 6.43
N VAL A 828 19.59 21.73 7.43
CA VAL A 828 19.74 22.64 8.57
C VAL A 828 21.22 22.97 8.77
N ALA A 829 21.56 24.26 8.98
CA ALA A 829 22.93 24.73 9.16
C ALA A 829 23.04 25.83 10.23
N GLU A 830 23.99 25.68 11.16
CA GLU A 830 24.33 26.68 12.18
C GLU A 830 25.50 27.55 11.69
N THR A 831 25.36 28.87 11.76
CA THR A 831 26.42 29.87 11.54
C THR A 831 26.83 30.51 12.88
N GLU A 832 27.81 31.41 12.90
CA GLU A 832 28.23 32.12 14.13
C GLU A 832 27.07 32.84 14.86
N SER A 833 26.08 33.37 14.14
CA SER A 833 25.03 34.22 14.71
C SER A 833 23.60 33.66 14.62
N TYR A 834 23.30 32.81 13.63
CA TYR A 834 21.96 32.24 13.42
C TYR A 834 22.01 30.78 12.94
N VAL A 835 20.91 30.04 13.11
CA VAL A 835 20.64 28.77 12.43
C VAL A 835 19.73 29.02 11.23
N VAL A 836 19.93 28.31 10.13
CA VAL A 836 19.08 28.38 8.95
C VAL A 836 18.55 26.99 8.56
N MET A 837 17.25 26.91 8.37
CA MET A 837 16.53 25.79 7.76
C MET A 837 16.32 26.11 6.27
N VAL A 838 16.69 25.18 5.40
CA VAL A 838 16.76 25.41 3.95
C VAL A 838 15.90 24.39 3.21
N GLU A 839 15.12 24.87 2.24
CA GLU A 839 14.46 24.09 1.20
C GLU A 839 14.99 24.54 -0.18
N THR A 840 15.22 23.59 -1.09
CA THR A 840 15.59 23.82 -2.49
C THR A 840 14.55 23.20 -3.42
N LYS A 841 14.06 23.95 -4.41
CA LYS A 841 13.05 23.45 -5.38
C LYS A 841 13.31 23.96 -6.80
N SER A 842 12.69 23.33 -7.80
CA SER A 842 12.77 23.83 -9.17
C SER A 842 12.02 25.16 -9.31
N GLN A 843 12.42 25.99 -10.27
CA GLN A 843 11.82 27.31 -10.48
C GLN A 843 10.32 27.25 -10.82
N ALA A 844 9.82 26.12 -11.33
CA ALA A 844 8.40 25.90 -11.59
C ALA A 844 7.58 25.63 -10.31
N GLU A 845 8.18 24.97 -9.31
CA GLU A 845 7.53 24.60 -8.05
C GLU A 845 7.48 25.76 -7.03
N MET A 846 8.22 26.85 -7.25
CA MET A 846 8.28 27.99 -6.31
C MET A 846 6.90 28.63 -6.03
N ALA A 847 5.96 28.51 -6.97
CA ALA A 847 4.59 29.01 -6.83
C ALA A 847 3.57 27.92 -6.44
N ASP A 848 4.00 26.68 -6.20
CA ASP A 848 3.11 25.57 -5.86
C ASP A 848 2.49 25.73 -4.45
N ALA A 849 1.20 25.39 -4.33
CA ALA A 849 0.45 25.55 -3.09
C ALA A 849 0.95 24.64 -1.95
N LYS A 850 1.46 23.44 -2.26
CA LYS A 850 1.99 22.49 -1.29
C LYS A 850 3.39 22.91 -0.81
N VAL A 851 4.23 23.42 -1.71
CA VAL A 851 5.52 24.06 -1.37
C VAL A 851 5.30 25.28 -0.47
N GLN A 852 4.34 26.15 -0.80
CA GLN A 852 4.02 27.32 0.03
C GLN A 852 3.42 26.93 1.40
N ALA A 853 2.60 25.88 1.48
CA ALA A 853 2.07 25.37 2.75
C ALA A 853 3.17 24.81 3.67
N LYS A 854 4.15 24.08 3.12
CA LYS A 854 5.37 23.65 3.84
C LYS A 854 6.17 24.84 4.35
N ALA A 855 6.47 25.81 3.48
CA ALA A 855 7.22 27.01 3.84
C ALA A 855 6.56 27.80 4.99
N TYR A 856 5.23 27.94 4.96
CA TYR A 856 4.48 28.61 6.03
C TYR A 856 4.59 27.90 7.39
N ALA A 857 4.51 26.56 7.40
CA ALA A 857 4.69 25.77 8.62
C ALA A 857 6.13 25.89 9.16
N ALA A 858 7.13 25.83 8.27
CA ALA A 858 8.54 25.99 8.60
C ALA A 858 8.87 27.37 9.18
N ILE A 859 8.34 28.44 8.59
CA ILE A 859 8.48 29.82 9.08
C ILE A 859 7.91 29.96 10.50
N LYS A 860 6.71 29.41 10.76
CA LYS A 860 6.11 29.40 12.11
C LYS A 860 6.95 28.65 13.13
N TRP A 861 7.46 27.47 12.77
CA TRP A 861 8.34 26.70 13.65
C TRP A 861 9.63 27.47 13.96
N CYS A 862 10.27 28.08 12.95
CA CYS A 862 11.47 28.90 13.13
C CYS A 862 11.23 30.13 14.03
N ALA A 863 10.03 30.74 13.95
CA ALA A 863 9.65 31.84 14.85
C ALA A 863 9.55 31.37 16.31
N TYR A 864 8.81 30.29 16.59
CA TYR A 864 8.70 29.73 17.95
C TYR A 864 10.03 29.23 18.50
N ALA A 865 10.86 28.59 17.68
CA ALA A 865 12.21 28.17 18.05
C ALA A 865 13.09 29.37 18.40
N SER A 866 13.05 30.45 17.61
CA SER A 866 13.76 31.71 17.90
C SER A 866 13.30 32.34 19.22
N ASP A 867 11.98 32.44 19.41
CA ASP A 867 11.37 33.02 20.61
C ASP A 867 11.74 32.27 21.89
N TYR A 868 11.95 30.96 21.81
CA TYR A 868 12.45 30.16 22.93
C TYR A 868 13.97 30.31 23.11
N LEU A 869 14.75 30.12 22.04
CA LEU A 869 16.21 30.06 22.12
C LEU A 869 16.86 31.40 22.47
N LEU A 870 16.35 32.52 21.93
CA LEU A 870 16.88 33.85 22.23
C LEU A 870 16.69 34.23 23.71
N LYS A 871 15.63 33.74 24.36
CA LYS A 871 15.42 33.89 25.82
C LYS A 871 16.36 33.03 26.67
N ASN A 872 17.00 32.02 26.07
CA ASN A 872 17.81 30.99 26.73
C ASN A 872 19.27 30.91 26.22
N GLY A 873 19.79 31.97 25.59
CA GLY A 873 21.20 32.05 25.14
C GLY A 873 21.55 31.23 23.88
N GLY A 874 20.54 30.71 23.19
CA GLY A 874 20.66 30.08 21.87
C GLY A 874 20.70 31.10 20.73
N LYS A 875 20.57 30.62 19.49
CA LYS A 875 20.60 31.42 18.26
C LYS A 875 19.19 31.58 17.65
N ALA A 876 18.98 32.64 16.87
CA ALA A 876 17.78 32.80 16.07
C ALA A 876 17.74 31.75 14.94
N TRP A 877 16.54 31.34 14.53
CA TRP A 877 16.30 30.45 13.40
C TRP A 877 15.65 31.20 12.23
N HIS A 878 16.17 30.97 11.02
CA HIS A 878 15.62 31.51 9.78
C HIS A 878 15.22 30.38 8.83
N TYR A 879 14.15 30.59 8.06
CA TYR A 879 13.77 29.72 6.96
C TYR A 879 14.09 30.40 5.62
N VAL A 880 14.60 29.62 4.66
CA VAL A 880 14.81 30.06 3.28
C VAL A 880 14.33 28.99 2.28
N LEU A 881 13.60 29.44 1.26
CA LEU A 881 13.19 28.62 0.11
C LEU A 881 13.95 29.11 -1.12
N ILE A 882 14.84 28.29 -1.66
CA ILE A 882 15.82 28.67 -2.69
C ILE A 882 15.49 27.98 -4.03
N PRO A 883 15.33 28.71 -5.13
CA PRO A 883 15.17 28.10 -6.45
C PRO A 883 16.50 27.53 -6.95
N HIS A 884 16.45 26.37 -7.61
CA HIS A 884 17.63 25.58 -7.98
C HIS A 884 18.70 26.31 -8.81
N ASP A 885 18.30 27.27 -9.64
CA ASP A 885 19.12 28.08 -10.53
C ASP A 885 19.75 29.29 -9.82
N ALA A 886 19.29 29.62 -8.61
CA ALA A 886 19.99 30.53 -7.71
C ALA A 886 21.14 29.85 -6.95
N VAL A 887 21.20 28.50 -6.89
CA VAL A 887 22.27 27.76 -6.20
C VAL A 887 23.60 27.87 -6.96
N LYS A 888 24.43 28.81 -6.52
CA LYS A 888 25.71 29.19 -7.12
C LYS A 888 26.79 29.20 -6.05
N GLU A 889 27.86 28.45 -6.29
CA GLU A 889 28.95 28.26 -5.32
C GLU A 889 29.75 29.54 -5.05
N ASN A 890 29.62 30.60 -5.85
CA ASN A 890 30.24 31.90 -5.60
C ASN A 890 29.43 32.82 -4.66
N PHE A 891 28.24 32.42 -4.23
CA PHE A 891 27.46 33.11 -3.19
C PHE A 891 27.79 32.54 -1.80
N GLN A 892 27.68 33.36 -0.76
CA GLN A 892 27.79 32.91 0.64
C GLN A 892 26.43 32.51 1.22
N LEU A 893 26.42 31.64 2.23
CA LEU A 893 25.20 31.23 2.95
C LEU A 893 24.40 32.44 3.48
N GLY A 894 25.09 33.50 3.92
CA GLY A 894 24.46 34.76 4.35
C GLY A 894 23.82 35.56 3.21
N ASP A 895 24.25 35.39 1.96
CA ASP A 895 23.61 36.00 0.80
C ASP A 895 22.25 35.34 0.53
N TYR A 896 22.13 34.01 0.65
CA TYR A 896 20.85 33.32 0.51
C TYR A 896 19.85 33.76 1.58
N VAL A 897 20.28 33.96 2.82
CA VAL A 897 19.40 34.52 3.87
C VAL A 897 18.95 35.94 3.51
N ARG A 898 19.84 36.81 3.02
CA ARG A 898 19.46 38.18 2.59
C ARG A 898 18.50 38.23 1.39
N HIS A 899 18.54 37.24 0.49
CA HIS A 899 17.69 37.23 -0.71
C HIS A 899 16.41 36.38 -0.59
N PHE A 900 16.36 35.38 0.30
CA PHE A 900 15.28 34.37 0.35
C PHE A 900 14.66 34.16 1.74
N SER A 901 15.03 34.92 2.78
CA SER A 901 14.35 34.84 4.09
C SER A 901 13.16 35.80 4.17
N ASN A 902 11.98 35.25 4.50
CA ASN A 902 10.72 36.00 4.60
C ASN A 902 10.58 36.74 5.95
N VAL A 903 11.56 37.57 6.30
CA VAL A 903 11.60 38.32 7.56
C VAL A 903 10.57 39.47 7.61
N ASN A 904 10.00 39.87 6.47
CA ASN A 904 9.11 41.03 6.32
C ASN A 904 7.66 40.68 5.93
N THR A 905 7.09 39.61 6.49
CA THR A 905 5.65 39.33 6.39
C THR A 905 5.01 39.38 7.79
N PRO A 906 4.09 40.32 8.07
CA PRO A 906 3.38 40.36 9.35
C PRO A 906 2.54 39.09 9.60
N VAL A 907 2.33 38.79 10.90
CA VAL A 907 1.48 37.70 11.40
C VAL A 907 0.00 38.07 11.33
#